data_AF-A0A412GK41-F1
#
_entry.id   AF-A0A412GK41-F1
#
_cell.length_a   1.000
_cell.length_b   1.000
_cell.length_c   1.000
_cell.angle_alpha   90.00
_cell.angle_beta   90.00
_cell.angle_gamma   90.00
#
_symmetry.space_group_name_H-M   'P 1'
#
loop_
_entity.id
_entity.type
_entity.pdbx_description
1 polymer ?
#
loop_
_entity_poly.entity_id
_entity_poly.type
_entity_poly.pdbx_seq_one_letter_code
_entity_poly.pdbx_strand_id
1 'polypeptide(L)'
;MNKKFLNAVLFGALLASSTGTFTSCKDYDDDINGLSERVDAVEKTLADLNTKFGALAYVKSVSFANGVLTVTDQSGTPTTYTIPDNDTNTTYTLDVTSSREGNVTTVTVTLTGSDNSKIVKTFTITDNDTVTQDTKLDPTKFWMDSEGVMWYGTKDDKENSIKTGVAVPKQPQHDKTTVSVVQYKDETGVVVGWEILVDNQPLSTKLLIQDVLPITSFEYIPTKILAGWGERVIVFEENSYKQKTIVANEVKTSATATLYMSNVAAPQYRVNPSSATLAQLTEEGKAQILKQTVEQVTRTPGVFIDWKKTTIENGIMTVSLEADPALFEDEADKLDMIALQFETTAKNKVTTEYVGVINKDAEIDVVLTDKAVTATNPGDDANHFAITKADAEAQVAKIDDKNMPMTGNAALVQNVTYSEAIAGINLTELVSACNVKDAAGHKFFDYTKYPDLTLSFEAVAYKVNETPQERYMSLDGVTFKAVNYGNVNESCIGKAPMVLAKLTDSHNGNAIVAAAYIKLLIVGDAAAKPEPDITITENATIGIDCNNSAYTWSTNDEFMSTQVYTFSTNEKLTALSKEQFHTLYGYAAAPVVGFDNVGTWNVTEILTAGDNKANRGAKFELTTAPLEAKTYVAYAVYEKTTDADVIVSIANGGMYPKYVAIKHVVKVDPINFTATAKEKAPNAWNGNTASIYCQTPGTTNTTQIIGDLNELFVGGKVQFDYSSSFDAGKFPSFVADNMEYTFVFSEKNLKATRGLVTGVDGTQYQLALNADKTELHAVGKDLTGTAVASAITADNLVASLSDANNNDVTFANTAVAKNLLNKEARGADSFYAVMDIVYENGCDMTVPVTNGEFNLAFIRPVNVSSDASKFFTDGLNEGDPANTLKLGELVTFTDWRKDSPLNSFAANLDYYRYYGVTKIECKGNIADVVETDWTGTRKTLKEAFGAELASQIITITSKNVTYTTAEVTAVPDFGTASYIKSSRVEIKDYKLYIPLTITYTWGTIEETIEVQVKATK
;
A
#
# COMPACT_ATOMS: atom_id res chain seq x y z
N MET A 1 -63.19 -1.41 -5.91
CA MET A 1 -62.70 -0.99 -4.59
C MET A 1 -62.08 -2.18 -3.88
N ASN A 2 -60.89 -1.95 -3.31
CA ASN A 2 -60.32 -2.58 -2.11
C ASN A 2 -59.64 -3.97 -2.20
N LYS A 3 -58.29 -3.87 -2.21
CA LYS A 3 -57.28 -4.57 -1.38
C LYS A 3 -57.20 -6.11 -1.36
N LYS A 4 -56.01 -6.56 -1.80
CA LYS A 4 -55.10 -7.62 -1.29
C LYS A 4 -55.68 -9.00 -0.90
N PHE A 5 -55.29 -10.06 -1.63
CA PHE A 5 -54.44 -11.20 -1.22
C PHE A 5 -54.67 -12.47 -2.08
N LEU A 6 -53.59 -13.23 -2.26
CA LEU A 6 -53.44 -14.65 -2.63
C LEU A 6 -53.59 -15.15 -4.09
N ASN A 7 -52.46 -15.70 -4.57
CA ASN A 7 -52.21 -16.91 -5.35
C ASN A 7 -53.41 -17.76 -5.81
N ALA A 8 -53.40 -18.16 -7.10
CA ALA A 8 -53.32 -19.57 -7.54
C ALA A 8 -53.63 -19.78 -9.05
N VAL A 9 -52.70 -20.45 -9.74
CA VAL A 9 -52.93 -21.58 -10.69
C VAL A 9 -53.56 -21.28 -12.05
N LEU A 10 -52.79 -21.47 -13.14
CA LEU A 10 -52.83 -22.67 -14.00
C LEU A 10 -51.94 -22.48 -15.25
N PHE A 11 -51.26 -23.57 -15.65
CA PHE A 11 -50.68 -23.95 -16.96
C PHE A 11 -49.26 -24.50 -16.73
N GLY A 12 -48.97 -25.80 -16.73
CA GLY A 12 -49.62 -26.90 -17.44
C GLY A 12 -48.90 -27.17 -18.76
N ALA A 13 -48.00 -28.16 -18.73
CA ALA A 13 -47.46 -28.97 -19.84
C ALA A 13 -46.35 -28.41 -20.76
N LEU A 14 -45.12 -28.89 -20.49
CA LEU A 14 -44.11 -29.48 -21.42
C LEU A 14 -44.56 -29.59 -22.91
N LEU A 15 -43.92 -28.95 -23.89
CA LEU A 15 -42.74 -29.33 -24.71
C LEU A 15 -42.84 -28.38 -25.93
N ALA A 16 -41.85 -27.65 -26.44
CA ALA A 16 -40.64 -28.04 -27.14
C ALA A 16 -40.14 -26.76 -27.84
N SER A 17 -38.82 -26.64 -28.00
CA SER A 17 -38.10 -25.78 -28.96
C SER A 17 -38.33 -24.25 -28.93
N SER A 18 -37.17 -23.58 -28.88
CA SER A 18 -36.85 -22.26 -29.43
C SER A 18 -37.42 -21.00 -28.76
N THR A 19 -36.46 -20.19 -28.30
CA THR A 19 -36.43 -18.71 -28.35
C THR A 19 -37.57 -17.99 -27.66
N GLY A 20 -37.38 -17.69 -26.37
CA GLY A 20 -38.17 -16.70 -25.65
C GLY A 20 -37.22 -15.83 -24.83
N THR A 21 -36.89 -14.65 -25.35
CA THR A 21 -36.22 -13.57 -24.61
C THR A 21 -37.11 -13.13 -23.45
N PHE A 22 -36.64 -13.30 -22.22
CA PHE A 22 -37.31 -12.80 -21.02
C PHE A 22 -36.65 -11.49 -20.57
N THR A 23 -37.41 -10.40 -20.61
CA THR A 23 -37.10 -9.12 -19.98
C THR A 23 -37.47 -9.21 -18.49
N SER A 24 -36.48 -9.29 -17.60
CA SER A 24 -36.70 -9.12 -16.17
C SER A 24 -35.45 -8.61 -15.44
N CYS A 25 -35.67 -7.56 -14.63
CA CYS A 25 -34.76 -6.92 -13.66
C CYS A 25 -33.74 -5.89 -14.20
N LYS A 26 -34.28 -4.79 -14.74
CA LYS A 26 -34.14 -3.41 -14.23
C LYS A 26 -32.81 -3.02 -13.52
N ASP A 27 -31.99 -2.30 -14.29
CA ASP A 27 -31.35 -0.98 -14.01
C ASP A 27 -30.10 -0.79 -13.15
N TYR A 28 -29.42 -1.82 -12.62
CA TYR A 28 -28.31 -1.55 -11.69
C TYR A 28 -26.89 -1.59 -12.27
N ASP A 29 -26.65 -2.21 -13.42
CA ASP A 29 -25.30 -2.32 -14.01
C ASP A 29 -25.10 -1.43 -15.25
N ASP A 30 -26.17 -0.76 -15.70
CA ASP A 30 -26.15 0.13 -16.88
C ASP A 30 -25.38 1.43 -16.62
N ASP A 31 -25.24 1.86 -15.36
CA ASP A 31 -24.69 3.19 -15.07
C ASP A 31 -23.17 3.28 -15.26
N ILE A 32 -22.39 2.20 -15.15
CA ILE A 32 -21.02 2.38 -14.62
C ILE A 32 -19.90 2.60 -15.68
N ASN A 33 -20.00 2.03 -16.89
CA ASN A 33 -18.96 2.26 -17.92
C ASN A 33 -19.10 3.61 -18.61
N GLY A 34 -20.33 4.07 -18.86
CA GLY A 34 -20.60 5.46 -19.24
C GLY A 34 -20.22 6.44 -18.12
N LEU A 35 -20.44 6.05 -16.86
CA LEU A 35 -20.04 6.86 -15.69
C LEU A 35 -18.54 7.03 -15.56
N SER A 36 -17.68 6.01 -15.76
CA SER A 36 -16.24 6.20 -15.56
C SER A 36 -15.64 7.20 -16.55
N GLU A 37 -15.99 7.11 -17.85
CA GLU A 37 -15.53 8.09 -18.85
C GLU A 37 -16.15 9.48 -18.62
N ARG A 38 -17.42 9.54 -18.19
CA ARG A 38 -18.09 10.80 -17.83
C ARG A 38 -17.52 11.40 -16.55
N VAL A 39 -17.14 10.58 -15.57
CA VAL A 39 -16.54 10.99 -14.29
C VAL A 39 -15.13 11.47 -14.52
N ASP A 40 -14.31 10.75 -15.29
CA ASP A 40 -12.97 11.22 -15.68
C ASP A 40 -13.05 12.51 -16.51
N ALA A 41 -14.02 12.60 -17.43
CA ALA A 41 -14.27 13.84 -18.18
C ALA A 41 -14.76 14.97 -17.27
N VAL A 42 -15.62 14.69 -16.29
CA VAL A 42 -16.13 15.67 -15.30
C VAL A 42 -15.04 16.09 -14.32
N GLU A 43 -14.20 15.18 -13.82
CA GLU A 43 -13.09 15.44 -12.90
C GLU A 43 -11.97 16.20 -13.60
N LYS A 44 -11.64 15.83 -14.84
CA LYS A 44 -10.70 16.59 -15.68
C LYS A 44 -11.26 17.96 -16.03
N THR A 45 -12.54 18.05 -16.41
CA THR A 45 -13.21 19.34 -16.63
C THR A 45 -13.24 20.16 -15.34
N LEU A 46 -13.42 19.54 -14.17
CA LEU A 46 -13.40 20.19 -12.86
C LEU A 46 -12.01 20.72 -12.51
N ALA A 47 -10.96 19.93 -12.73
CA ALA A 47 -9.58 20.35 -12.52
C ALA A 47 -9.20 21.48 -13.47
N ASP A 48 -9.57 21.38 -14.76
CA ASP A 48 -9.29 22.41 -15.77
C ASP A 48 -10.11 23.68 -15.53
N LEU A 49 -11.38 23.58 -15.13
CA LEU A 49 -12.19 24.74 -14.75
C LEU A 49 -11.64 25.40 -13.49
N ASN A 50 -11.28 24.64 -12.45
CA ASN A 50 -10.65 25.24 -11.26
C ASN A 50 -9.29 25.86 -11.57
N THR A 51 -8.54 25.32 -12.54
CA THR A 51 -7.25 25.88 -12.97
C THR A 51 -7.41 27.13 -13.84
N LYS A 52 -8.36 27.13 -14.78
CA LYS A 52 -8.61 28.25 -15.71
C LYS A 52 -9.47 29.36 -15.12
N PHE A 53 -10.35 29.03 -14.18
CA PHE A 53 -11.39 29.92 -13.67
C PHE A 53 -11.30 30.11 -12.14
N GLY A 54 -10.99 29.09 -11.32
CA GLY A 54 -10.73 29.25 -9.87
C GLY A 54 -11.92 29.75 -9.02
N ALA A 55 -11.75 29.91 -7.69
CA ALA A 55 -12.84 30.13 -6.73
C ALA A 55 -13.65 31.44 -6.89
N LEU A 56 -13.16 32.41 -7.67
CA LEU A 56 -13.78 33.73 -7.90
C LEU A 56 -13.86 34.08 -9.40
N ALA A 57 -13.98 33.07 -10.26
CA ALA A 57 -13.94 33.25 -11.71
C ALA A 57 -15.07 34.11 -12.27
N TYR A 58 -14.73 34.94 -13.26
CA TYR A 58 -15.71 35.72 -14.00
C TYR A 58 -15.94 35.17 -15.41
N VAL A 59 -17.21 34.90 -15.75
CA VAL A 59 -17.61 34.32 -17.04
C VAL A 59 -18.73 35.12 -17.69
N LYS A 60 -18.76 35.19 -19.03
CA LYS A 60 -19.75 35.94 -19.81
C LYS A 60 -21.03 35.14 -20.05
N SER A 61 -20.90 33.82 -20.23
CA SER A 61 -22.03 32.90 -20.35
C SER A 61 -21.59 31.46 -20.10
N VAL A 62 -22.52 30.64 -19.63
CA VAL A 62 -22.35 29.19 -19.45
C VAL A 62 -23.54 28.47 -20.08
N SER A 63 -23.28 27.47 -20.92
CA SER A 63 -24.30 26.60 -21.50
C SER A 63 -23.86 25.14 -21.53
N PHE A 64 -24.81 24.22 -21.41
CA PHE A 64 -24.58 22.79 -21.55
C PHE A 64 -25.66 22.20 -22.47
N ALA A 65 -25.24 21.59 -23.58
CA ALA A 65 -26.13 20.94 -24.54
C ALA A 65 -25.36 19.94 -25.42
N ASN A 66 -26.00 18.83 -25.78
CA ASN A 66 -25.45 17.77 -26.66
C ASN A 66 -24.05 17.30 -26.22
N GLY A 67 -23.82 17.29 -24.92
CA GLY A 67 -22.59 16.80 -24.31
C GLY A 67 -21.40 17.72 -24.46
N VAL A 68 -21.67 19.00 -24.62
CA VAL A 68 -20.65 20.03 -24.63
C VAL A 68 -21.02 21.11 -23.61
N LEU A 69 -20.20 21.21 -22.56
CA LEU A 69 -20.22 22.34 -21.64
C LEU A 69 -19.39 23.46 -22.25
N THR A 70 -20.02 24.58 -22.54
CA THR A 70 -19.35 25.77 -23.06
C THR A 70 -19.32 26.84 -21.97
N VAL A 71 -18.12 27.21 -21.54
CA VAL A 71 -17.88 28.33 -20.63
C VAL A 71 -17.19 29.42 -21.43
N THR A 72 -17.87 30.55 -21.60
CA THR A 72 -17.31 31.71 -22.29
C THR A 72 -16.67 32.62 -21.25
N ASP A 73 -15.37 32.83 -21.37
CA ASP A 73 -14.63 33.70 -20.46
C ASP A 73 -14.99 35.19 -20.65
N GLN A 74 -14.41 36.04 -19.80
CA GLN A 74 -14.53 37.50 -19.87
C GLN A 74 -14.20 38.11 -21.25
N SER A 75 -13.30 37.50 -22.02
CA SER A 75 -12.86 38.00 -23.33
C SER A 75 -13.85 37.66 -24.46
N GLY A 76 -14.89 36.87 -24.16
CA GLY A 76 -15.82 36.36 -25.15
C GLY A 76 -15.31 35.11 -25.88
N THR A 77 -14.23 34.50 -25.38
CA THR A 77 -13.65 33.29 -25.97
C THR A 77 -14.33 32.07 -25.37
N PRO A 78 -15.03 31.24 -26.18
CA PRO A 78 -15.69 30.04 -25.68
C PRO A 78 -14.66 28.94 -25.42
N THR A 79 -14.65 28.39 -24.20
CA THR A 79 -13.96 27.14 -23.89
C THR A 79 -14.99 26.01 -23.81
N THR A 80 -14.79 24.98 -24.63
CA THR A 80 -15.70 23.84 -24.72
C THR A 80 -15.09 22.62 -24.04
N TYR A 81 -15.88 21.94 -23.23
CA TYR A 81 -15.55 20.66 -22.60
C TYR A 81 -16.54 19.62 -23.09
N THR A 82 -16.03 18.52 -23.64
CA THR A 82 -16.87 17.42 -24.09
C THR A 82 -17.17 16.52 -22.90
N ILE A 83 -18.43 16.46 -22.50
CA ILE A 83 -18.97 15.60 -21.45
C ILE A 83 -20.09 14.80 -22.11
N PRO A 84 -19.96 13.49 -22.37
CA PRO A 84 -20.97 12.70 -23.08
C PRO A 84 -22.40 12.89 -22.50
N ASP A 85 -23.37 13.23 -23.37
CA ASP A 85 -24.78 13.58 -23.03
C ASP A 85 -25.80 12.58 -23.57
N ASN A 86 -25.30 11.48 -24.12
CA ASN A 86 -26.10 10.34 -24.48
C ASN A 86 -25.37 9.08 -24.00
N ASP A 87 -26.09 8.32 -23.19
CA ASP A 87 -25.64 7.06 -22.63
C ASP A 87 -25.51 6.03 -23.75
N THR A 88 -24.29 5.69 -24.15
CA THR A 88 -24.03 4.67 -25.19
C THR A 88 -23.95 3.27 -24.59
N ASN A 89 -24.83 2.96 -23.62
CA ASN A 89 -24.79 1.69 -22.91
C ASN A 89 -24.84 0.51 -23.87
N THR A 90 -23.89 -0.42 -23.66
CA THR A 90 -23.90 -1.69 -24.36
C THR A 90 -24.92 -2.59 -23.67
N THR A 91 -26.08 -2.77 -24.28
CA THR A 91 -27.15 -3.63 -23.74
C THR A 91 -26.74 -5.09 -23.87
N TYR A 92 -26.80 -5.85 -22.77
CA TYR A 92 -26.51 -7.29 -22.81
C TYR A 92 -27.79 -8.09 -22.96
N THR A 93 -27.80 -9.03 -23.90
CA THR A 93 -28.86 -10.02 -24.06
C THR A 93 -28.40 -11.34 -23.46
N LEU A 94 -29.23 -11.88 -22.56
CA LEU A 94 -28.99 -13.17 -21.93
C LEU A 94 -29.69 -14.26 -22.72
N ASP A 95 -28.93 -15.25 -23.17
CA ASP A 95 -29.45 -16.46 -23.81
C ASP A 95 -29.06 -17.69 -22.99
N VAL A 96 -30.02 -18.57 -22.71
CA VAL A 96 -29.80 -19.75 -21.86
C VAL A 96 -30.23 -20.99 -22.63
N THR A 97 -29.27 -21.87 -22.88
CA THR A 97 -29.49 -23.17 -23.53
C THR A 97 -29.14 -24.28 -22.54
N SER A 98 -29.76 -25.45 -22.67
CA SER A 98 -29.41 -26.59 -21.82
C SER A 98 -29.39 -27.87 -22.62
N SER A 99 -28.52 -28.80 -22.20
CA SER A 99 -28.39 -30.14 -22.76
C SER A 99 -28.26 -31.12 -21.61
N ARG A 100 -28.90 -32.29 -21.73
CA ARG A 100 -28.97 -33.28 -20.65
C ARG A 100 -28.27 -34.56 -21.08
N GLU A 101 -27.44 -35.08 -20.19
CA GLU A 101 -26.79 -36.38 -20.35
C GLU A 101 -26.86 -37.12 -19.00
N GLY A 102 -27.68 -38.17 -18.93
CA GLY A 102 -27.96 -38.87 -17.67
C GLY A 102 -28.79 -38.04 -16.68
N ASN A 103 -28.41 -38.06 -15.40
CA ASN A 103 -29.05 -37.29 -14.31
C ASN A 103 -28.51 -35.85 -14.19
N VAL A 104 -27.65 -35.43 -15.12
CA VAL A 104 -27.04 -34.11 -15.13
C VAL A 104 -27.56 -33.30 -16.32
N THR A 105 -28.11 -32.13 -16.01
CA THR A 105 -28.49 -31.12 -17.02
C THR A 105 -27.42 -30.04 -17.03
N THR A 106 -26.68 -29.95 -18.12
CA THR A 106 -25.70 -28.89 -18.36
C THR A 106 -26.39 -27.69 -18.97
N VAL A 107 -26.38 -26.57 -18.26
CA VAL A 107 -26.98 -25.30 -18.65
C VAL A 107 -25.87 -24.36 -19.11
N THR A 108 -25.96 -23.86 -20.33
CA THR A 108 -25.08 -22.86 -20.92
C THR A 108 -25.78 -21.51 -20.92
N VAL A 109 -25.22 -20.55 -20.20
CA VAL A 109 -25.67 -19.16 -20.15
C VAL A 109 -24.70 -18.31 -20.96
N THR A 110 -25.24 -17.56 -21.93
CA THR A 110 -24.49 -16.64 -22.79
C THR A 110 -25.00 -15.22 -22.58
N LEU A 111 -24.17 -14.31 -22.09
CA LEU A 111 -24.40 -12.87 -22.23
C LEU A 111 -23.78 -12.39 -23.54
N THR A 112 -24.56 -11.71 -24.37
CA THR A 112 -24.06 -11.03 -25.58
C THR A 112 -24.28 -9.54 -25.44
N GLY A 113 -23.21 -8.75 -25.40
CA GLY A 113 -23.27 -7.29 -25.44
C GLY A 113 -23.71 -6.79 -26.82
N SER A 114 -24.33 -5.61 -26.89
CA SER A 114 -24.75 -4.98 -28.15
C SER A 114 -23.58 -4.53 -29.03
N ASP A 115 -22.35 -4.62 -28.53
CA ASP A 115 -21.07 -4.50 -29.25
C ASP A 115 -20.61 -5.84 -29.86
N ASN A 116 -21.43 -6.89 -29.76
CA ASN A 116 -21.18 -8.29 -30.11
C ASN A 116 -20.17 -9.04 -29.23
N SER A 117 -19.74 -8.48 -28.08
CA SER A 117 -18.94 -9.22 -27.10
C SER A 117 -19.78 -10.37 -26.48
N LYS A 118 -19.21 -11.56 -26.27
CA LYS A 118 -19.93 -12.73 -25.73
C LYS A 118 -19.24 -13.35 -24.53
N ILE A 119 -19.96 -13.48 -23.42
CA ILE A 119 -19.55 -14.18 -22.21
C ILE A 119 -20.40 -15.44 -22.10
N VAL A 120 -19.80 -16.61 -22.36
CA VAL A 120 -20.47 -17.92 -22.28
C VAL A 120 -19.95 -18.67 -21.07
N LYS A 121 -20.84 -19.09 -20.17
CA LYS A 121 -20.53 -19.90 -18.99
C LYS A 121 -21.52 -21.05 -18.85
N THR A 122 -21.01 -22.20 -18.47
CA THR A 122 -21.79 -23.42 -18.29
C THR A 122 -21.78 -23.85 -16.84
N PHE A 123 -22.92 -24.26 -16.32
CA PHE A 123 -23.02 -24.93 -15.02
C PHE A 123 -23.96 -26.12 -15.12
N THR A 124 -23.81 -27.07 -14.21
CA THR A 124 -24.53 -28.34 -14.23
C THR A 124 -25.50 -28.42 -13.06
N ILE A 125 -26.74 -28.80 -13.34
CA ILE A 125 -27.74 -29.14 -12.34
C ILE A 125 -27.82 -30.67 -12.31
N THR A 126 -27.48 -31.27 -11.19
CA THR A 126 -27.62 -32.71 -10.96
C THR A 126 -28.92 -32.95 -10.21
N ASP A 127 -29.82 -33.73 -10.80
CA ASP A 127 -31.05 -34.13 -10.11
C ASP A 127 -30.70 -35.17 -9.04
N ASN A 128 -30.73 -34.77 -7.78
CA ASN A 128 -30.43 -35.64 -6.64
C ASN A 128 -31.70 -36.30 -6.06
N ASP A 129 -32.87 -36.08 -6.65
CA ASP A 129 -34.10 -36.76 -6.23
C ASP A 129 -34.39 -37.99 -7.10
N THR A 130 -34.51 -39.15 -6.46
CA THR A 130 -34.73 -40.47 -7.08
C THR A 130 -36.12 -40.66 -7.72
N VAL A 131 -36.79 -39.58 -8.16
CA VAL A 131 -38.13 -39.61 -8.73
C VAL A 131 -38.11 -39.07 -10.16
N THR A 132 -38.49 -39.92 -11.11
CA THR A 132 -38.62 -39.65 -12.55
C THR A 132 -39.72 -38.64 -12.89
N GLN A 133 -39.53 -37.36 -12.54
CA GLN A 133 -40.26 -36.25 -13.15
C GLN A 133 -39.26 -35.18 -13.59
N ASP A 134 -39.32 -34.82 -14.88
CA ASP A 134 -38.49 -33.79 -15.52
C ASP A 134 -38.35 -32.55 -14.61
N THR A 135 -37.20 -32.38 -13.96
CA THR A 135 -36.74 -31.08 -13.47
C THR A 135 -36.38 -30.24 -14.70
N LYS A 136 -37.42 -29.76 -15.39
CA LYS A 136 -37.28 -28.74 -16.41
C LYS A 136 -36.63 -27.54 -15.75
N LEU A 137 -35.55 -27.01 -16.33
CA LEU A 137 -34.92 -25.77 -15.91
C LEU A 137 -36.04 -24.73 -15.70
N ASP A 138 -36.19 -24.24 -14.47
CA ASP A 138 -37.16 -23.22 -14.10
C ASP A 138 -36.45 -21.86 -14.14
N PRO A 139 -36.57 -21.10 -15.23
CA PRO A 139 -35.79 -19.88 -15.41
C PRO A 139 -36.13 -18.81 -14.38
N THR A 140 -37.28 -18.94 -13.69
CA THR A 140 -37.69 -18.00 -12.63
C THR A 140 -36.85 -18.11 -11.37
N LYS A 141 -36.08 -19.20 -11.23
CA LYS A 141 -35.12 -19.39 -10.15
C LYS A 141 -33.77 -18.72 -10.41
N PHE A 142 -33.57 -18.08 -11.57
CA PHE A 142 -32.40 -17.23 -11.74
C PHE A 142 -32.59 -15.91 -10.99
N TRP A 143 -31.62 -15.56 -10.16
CA TRP A 143 -31.59 -14.29 -9.44
C TRP A 143 -30.15 -13.81 -9.32
N MET A 144 -29.95 -12.50 -9.24
CA MET A 144 -28.63 -11.89 -9.13
C MET A 144 -28.45 -11.35 -7.73
N ASP A 145 -27.29 -11.61 -7.13
CA ASP A 145 -26.98 -11.06 -5.83
C ASP A 145 -26.51 -9.61 -5.92
N SER A 146 -26.36 -8.96 -4.76
CA SER A 146 -25.91 -7.58 -4.66
C SER A 146 -24.49 -7.33 -5.20
N GLU A 147 -23.74 -8.35 -5.62
CA GLU A 147 -22.41 -8.22 -6.22
C GLU A 147 -22.42 -8.45 -7.74
N GLY A 148 -23.60 -8.50 -8.37
CA GLY A 148 -23.75 -8.69 -9.82
C GLY A 148 -23.62 -10.14 -10.26
N VAL A 149 -23.55 -11.09 -9.32
CA VAL A 149 -23.36 -12.51 -9.63
C VAL A 149 -24.71 -13.22 -9.75
N MET A 150 -24.93 -13.92 -10.86
CA MET A 150 -26.14 -14.72 -11.06
C MET A 150 -26.07 -16.08 -10.35
N TRP A 151 -27.18 -16.40 -9.71
CA TRP A 151 -27.47 -17.64 -9.00
C TRP A 151 -28.73 -18.28 -9.55
N TYR A 152 -28.84 -19.59 -9.41
CA TYR A 152 -30.01 -20.39 -9.80
C TYR A 152 -30.51 -21.18 -8.58
N GLY A 153 -31.64 -20.75 -8.01
CA GLY A 153 -32.23 -21.36 -6.81
C GLY A 153 -33.20 -20.40 -6.11
N THR A 154 -33.36 -20.55 -4.80
CA THR A 154 -34.25 -19.68 -4.01
C THR A 154 -33.65 -18.27 -3.89
N LYS A 155 -34.40 -17.24 -4.30
CA LYS A 155 -33.91 -15.86 -4.35
C LYS A 155 -33.38 -15.37 -2.99
N ASP A 156 -32.18 -14.77 -3.01
CA ASP A 156 -31.43 -14.24 -1.88
C ASP A 156 -30.93 -15.30 -0.87
N ASP A 157 -31.12 -16.58 -1.16
CA ASP A 157 -30.59 -17.71 -0.39
C ASP A 157 -29.42 -18.35 -1.17
N LYS A 158 -28.22 -17.79 -0.95
CA LYS A 158 -26.99 -18.24 -1.63
C LYS A 158 -26.59 -19.66 -1.23
N GLU A 159 -26.93 -20.12 -0.03
CA GLU A 159 -26.58 -21.46 0.46
C GLU A 159 -27.36 -22.55 -0.28
N ASN A 160 -28.63 -22.29 -0.60
CA ASN A 160 -29.49 -23.25 -1.31
C ASN A 160 -29.63 -22.95 -2.81
N SER A 161 -28.83 -22.03 -3.35
CA SER A 161 -28.82 -21.68 -4.78
C SER A 161 -27.49 -22.05 -5.41
N ILE A 162 -27.53 -22.44 -6.68
CA ILE A 162 -26.34 -22.80 -7.45
C ILE A 162 -25.76 -21.52 -8.05
N LYS A 163 -24.51 -21.20 -7.72
CA LYS A 163 -23.78 -20.10 -8.36
C LYS A 163 -23.56 -20.45 -9.83
N THR A 164 -24.09 -19.65 -10.74
CA THR A 164 -24.04 -19.97 -12.18
C THR A 164 -22.66 -19.72 -12.80
N GLY A 165 -21.78 -19.01 -12.06
CA GLY A 165 -20.47 -18.57 -12.54
C GLY A 165 -20.53 -17.37 -13.48
N VAL A 166 -21.73 -16.89 -13.81
CA VAL A 166 -21.95 -15.65 -14.56
C VAL A 166 -21.97 -14.49 -13.57
N ALA A 167 -21.04 -13.57 -13.70
CA ALA A 167 -21.03 -12.30 -12.99
C ALA A 167 -21.12 -11.17 -14.02
N VAL A 168 -22.05 -10.24 -13.82
CA VAL A 168 -22.03 -8.98 -14.55
C VAL A 168 -20.86 -8.17 -14.00
N PRO A 169 -19.99 -7.60 -14.86
CA PRO A 169 -18.83 -6.85 -14.39
C PRO A 169 -19.26 -5.64 -13.56
N LYS A 170 -18.98 -5.66 -12.24
CA LYS A 170 -19.12 -4.49 -11.38
C LYS A 170 -17.92 -3.56 -11.56
N GLN A 171 -18.14 -2.41 -12.17
CA GLN A 171 -17.21 -1.28 -12.14
C GLN A 171 -17.48 -0.43 -10.87
N PRO A 172 -16.55 0.45 -10.45
CA PRO A 172 -16.70 1.27 -9.23
C PRO A 172 -17.92 2.20 -9.33
N GLN A 173 -18.79 2.16 -8.32
CA GLN A 173 -19.99 3.00 -8.29
C GLN A 173 -19.58 4.48 -8.06
N HIS A 174 -19.69 5.32 -9.08
CA HIS A 174 -19.49 6.76 -8.98
C HIS A 174 -20.87 7.46 -9.04
N ASP A 175 -21.36 7.92 -7.89
CA ASP A 175 -22.71 8.49 -7.70
C ASP A 175 -22.91 9.90 -8.33
N LYS A 176 -22.35 10.17 -9.52
CA LYS A 176 -22.32 11.50 -10.14
C LYS A 176 -22.58 11.46 -11.65
N THR A 177 -23.85 11.42 -12.06
CA THR A 177 -24.28 11.01 -13.41
C THR A 177 -25.03 12.08 -14.22
N THR A 178 -25.36 13.24 -13.64
CA THR A 178 -26.14 14.31 -14.29
C THR A 178 -25.49 15.68 -14.09
N VAL A 179 -25.16 16.36 -15.19
CA VAL A 179 -24.62 17.72 -15.19
C VAL A 179 -25.73 18.70 -15.55
N SER A 180 -25.96 19.72 -14.72
CA SER A 180 -26.91 20.79 -15.01
C SER A 180 -26.34 22.17 -14.65
N VAL A 181 -26.86 23.23 -15.28
CA VAL A 181 -26.42 24.60 -15.05
C VAL A 181 -27.56 25.39 -14.42
N VAL A 182 -27.33 25.92 -13.21
CA VAL A 182 -28.29 26.77 -12.48
C VAL A 182 -27.85 28.22 -12.57
N GLN A 183 -28.81 29.11 -12.86
CA GLN A 183 -28.59 30.55 -12.88
C GLN A 183 -28.86 31.15 -11.50
N TYR A 184 -27.88 31.89 -10.97
CA TYR A 184 -28.08 32.78 -9.84
C TYR A 184 -28.69 34.08 -10.32
N LYS A 185 -29.78 34.53 -9.68
CA LYS A 185 -30.43 35.81 -9.96
C LYS A 185 -30.48 36.67 -8.70
N ASP A 186 -30.35 37.99 -8.85
CA ASP A 186 -30.54 38.93 -7.75
C ASP A 186 -32.03 39.18 -7.45
N GLU A 187 -32.32 40.01 -6.44
CA GLU A 187 -33.67 40.37 -6.00
C GLU A 187 -34.54 41.02 -7.10
N THR A 188 -33.92 41.47 -8.21
CA THR A 188 -34.58 42.08 -9.36
C THR A 188 -34.78 41.12 -10.53
N GLY A 189 -34.29 39.88 -10.39
CA GLY A 189 -34.41 38.83 -11.41
C GLY A 189 -33.30 38.84 -12.46
N VAL A 190 -32.25 39.65 -12.28
CA VAL A 190 -31.08 39.73 -13.19
C VAL A 190 -30.11 38.60 -12.85
N VAL A 191 -29.61 37.90 -13.86
CA VAL A 191 -28.64 36.80 -13.67
C VAL A 191 -27.30 37.39 -13.23
N VAL A 192 -26.78 36.91 -12.09
CA VAL A 192 -25.54 37.40 -11.44
C VAL A 192 -24.39 36.38 -11.47
N GLY A 193 -24.68 35.16 -11.91
CA GLY A 193 -23.71 34.07 -12.05
C GLY A 193 -24.38 32.74 -12.38
N TRP A 194 -23.56 31.70 -12.51
CA TRP A 194 -23.98 30.32 -12.75
C TRP A 194 -23.31 29.37 -11.77
N GLU A 195 -24.03 28.31 -11.42
CA GLU A 195 -23.48 27.15 -10.73
C GLU A 195 -23.65 25.93 -11.63
N ILE A 196 -22.59 25.13 -11.75
CA ILE A 196 -22.65 23.85 -12.42
C ILE A 196 -22.91 22.81 -11.32
N LEU A 197 -24.03 22.12 -11.42
CA LEU A 197 -24.41 21.05 -10.52
C LEU A 197 -24.06 19.71 -11.14
N VAL A 198 -23.52 18.82 -10.33
CA VAL A 198 -23.39 17.39 -10.66
C VAL A 198 -24.24 16.62 -9.66
N ASP A 199 -25.24 15.87 -10.13
CA ASP A 199 -26.25 15.18 -9.31
C ASP A 199 -26.93 16.09 -8.28
N ASN A 200 -27.36 17.27 -8.76
CA ASN A 200 -27.98 18.32 -7.94
C ASN A 200 -27.11 18.85 -6.79
N GLN A 201 -25.82 18.52 -6.75
CA GLN A 201 -24.87 19.08 -5.79
C GLN A 201 -23.96 20.10 -6.47
N PRO A 202 -23.69 21.25 -5.83
CA PRO A 202 -22.83 22.27 -6.40
C PRO A 202 -21.39 21.78 -6.48
N LEU A 203 -20.79 21.83 -7.69
CA LEU A 203 -19.34 21.88 -7.82
C LEU A 203 -18.92 23.16 -7.09
N SER A 204 -18.03 23.05 -6.12
CA SER A 204 -17.70 24.04 -5.08
C SER A 204 -17.37 25.49 -5.52
N THR A 205 -17.41 25.78 -6.81
CA THR A 205 -16.96 27.01 -7.45
C THR A 205 -18.15 27.72 -8.11
N LYS A 206 -18.50 28.92 -7.61
CA LYS A 206 -19.51 29.78 -8.24
C LYS A 206 -18.86 30.55 -9.39
N LEU A 207 -19.44 30.43 -10.59
CA LEU A 207 -18.99 31.19 -11.75
C LEU A 207 -19.77 32.50 -11.79
N LEU A 208 -19.15 33.59 -11.40
CA LEU A 208 -19.81 34.89 -11.30
C LEU A 208 -19.74 35.64 -12.63
N ILE A 209 -20.65 36.56 -12.90
CA ILE A 209 -20.50 37.46 -14.05
C ILE A 209 -19.58 38.62 -13.64
N GLN A 210 -18.58 38.94 -14.48
CA GLN A 210 -17.61 40.01 -14.20
C GLN A 210 -18.26 41.37 -13.91
N ASP A 211 -19.43 41.61 -14.48
CA ASP A 211 -20.09 42.90 -14.46
C ASP A 211 -21.10 43.09 -13.33
N VAL A 212 -21.21 42.18 -12.35
CA VAL A 212 -22.36 42.23 -11.43
C VAL A 212 -22.05 42.70 -10.01
N LEU A 213 -20.80 43.04 -9.68
CA LEU A 213 -20.55 43.90 -8.52
C LEU A 213 -20.12 45.31 -8.98
N PRO A 214 -20.98 46.33 -8.81
CA PRO A 214 -20.60 47.70 -9.16
C PRO A 214 -19.46 48.18 -8.27
N ILE A 215 -18.50 48.91 -8.85
CA ILE A 215 -17.44 49.59 -8.08
C ILE A 215 -18.10 50.49 -7.04
N THR A 216 -17.79 50.27 -5.76
CA THR A 216 -18.40 51.03 -4.65
C THR A 216 -17.49 52.12 -4.09
N SER A 217 -16.17 51.91 -4.10
CA SER A 217 -15.21 52.87 -3.54
C SER A 217 -13.78 52.66 -4.02
N PHE A 218 -12.97 53.71 -3.88
CA PHE A 218 -11.51 53.69 -4.04
C PHE A 218 -10.84 54.26 -2.78
N GLU A 219 -9.76 53.64 -2.32
CA GLU A 219 -8.98 54.10 -1.14
C GLU A 219 -7.52 54.35 -1.54
N TYR A 220 -6.96 55.53 -1.22
CA TYR A 220 -5.60 55.89 -1.62
C TYR A 220 -4.55 55.06 -0.85
N ILE A 221 -3.54 54.58 -1.57
CA ILE A 221 -2.38 53.90 -0.99
C ILE A 221 -1.24 54.92 -0.85
N PRO A 222 -1.01 55.48 0.35
CA PRO A 222 0.01 56.50 0.54
C PRO A 222 1.42 55.95 0.39
N THR A 223 2.22 56.63 -0.43
CA THR A 223 3.66 56.36 -0.57
C THR A 223 4.53 57.40 0.13
N LYS A 224 3.97 58.58 0.45
CA LYS A 224 4.64 59.71 1.11
C LYS A 224 3.70 60.45 2.05
N ILE A 225 4.27 61.03 3.11
CA ILE A 225 3.60 61.89 4.07
C ILE A 225 4.35 63.23 4.10
N LEU A 226 3.61 64.33 4.01
CA LEU A 226 4.20 65.67 4.07
C LEU A 226 4.58 66.02 5.51
N ALA A 227 5.86 66.20 5.77
CA ALA A 227 6.38 66.57 7.08
C ALA A 227 5.83 67.95 7.52
N GLY A 228 5.42 68.07 8.78
CA GLY A 228 4.81 69.29 9.33
C GLY A 228 3.29 69.34 9.24
N TRP A 229 2.69 68.70 8.24
CA TRP A 229 1.23 68.59 8.07
C TRP A 229 0.68 67.24 8.53
N GLY A 230 1.47 66.16 8.40
CA GLY A 230 1.02 64.80 8.72
C GLY A 230 0.05 64.21 7.69
N GLU A 231 -0.17 64.92 6.58
CA GLU A 231 -1.10 64.54 5.52
C GLU A 231 -0.46 63.61 4.48
N ARG A 232 -1.29 62.70 3.93
CA ARG A 232 -0.91 61.81 2.82
C ARG A 232 -0.85 62.64 1.53
N VAL A 233 0.25 62.52 0.80
CA VAL A 233 0.45 63.29 -0.44
C VAL A 233 0.82 62.42 -1.65
N ILE A 234 0.45 62.88 -2.83
CA ILE A 234 0.95 62.45 -4.13
C ILE A 234 2.07 63.40 -4.50
N VAL A 235 3.24 62.86 -4.85
CA VAL A 235 4.41 63.65 -5.21
C VAL A 235 4.60 63.60 -6.72
N PHE A 236 4.57 64.78 -7.33
CA PHE A 236 4.97 65.00 -8.71
C PHE A 236 6.46 65.37 -8.71
N GLU A 237 7.26 64.71 -9.54
CA GLU A 237 8.72 64.94 -9.60
C GLU A 237 9.09 65.72 -10.86
N GLU A 238 9.37 67.01 -10.69
CA GLU A 238 9.89 67.88 -11.74
C GLU A 238 11.42 67.72 -11.83
N ASN A 239 11.84 66.59 -12.40
CA ASN A 239 13.25 66.29 -12.58
C ASN A 239 13.84 67.09 -13.73
N SER A 240 14.91 67.83 -13.47
CA SER A 240 15.67 68.55 -14.48
C SER A 240 16.99 67.86 -14.80
N TYR A 241 17.40 67.87 -16.06
CA TYR A 241 18.67 67.28 -16.49
C TYR A 241 19.36 68.14 -17.55
N LYS A 242 20.66 67.94 -17.70
CA LYS A 242 21.43 68.54 -18.80
C LYS A 242 21.48 67.58 -19.96
N GLN A 243 20.99 68.02 -21.12
CA GLN A 243 21.03 67.26 -22.36
C GLN A 243 22.46 66.77 -22.66
N LYS A 244 22.58 65.52 -23.12
CA LYS A 244 23.81 64.96 -23.69
C LYS A 244 23.83 65.12 -25.21
N THR A 245 25.02 65.21 -25.76
CA THR A 245 25.27 65.28 -27.20
C THR A 245 26.40 64.33 -27.55
N ILE A 246 26.38 63.77 -28.75
CA ILE A 246 27.43 62.86 -29.22
C ILE A 246 28.23 63.60 -30.28
N VAL A 247 29.47 63.96 -29.93
CA VAL A 247 30.37 64.71 -30.81
C VAL A 247 31.68 63.94 -30.91
N ALA A 248 32.11 63.64 -32.14
CA ALA A 248 33.35 62.88 -32.39
C ALA A 248 33.43 61.53 -31.63
N ASN A 249 32.30 60.80 -31.55
CA ASN A 249 32.16 59.52 -30.84
C ASN A 249 32.33 59.59 -29.30
N GLU A 250 32.16 60.76 -28.71
CA GLU A 250 32.21 61.00 -27.27
C GLU A 250 30.88 61.59 -26.80
N VAL A 251 30.31 61.06 -25.71
CA VAL A 251 29.09 61.57 -25.08
C VAL A 251 29.46 62.74 -24.16
N LYS A 252 28.94 63.93 -24.47
CA LYS A 252 29.24 65.19 -23.75
C LYS A 252 27.98 65.83 -23.22
N THR A 253 28.07 66.43 -22.04
CA THR A 253 27.02 67.30 -21.51
C THR A 253 26.97 68.63 -22.29
N SER A 254 25.78 69.00 -22.77
CA SER A 254 25.52 70.26 -23.49
C SER A 254 25.61 71.48 -22.55
N ALA A 255 26.07 72.61 -23.07
CA ALA A 255 26.28 73.85 -22.30
C ALA A 255 25.05 74.76 -22.20
N THR A 256 23.98 74.53 -22.98
CA THR A 256 22.94 75.55 -23.26
C THR A 256 21.50 75.15 -22.95
N ALA A 257 21.20 74.01 -22.34
CA ALA A 257 19.82 73.67 -21.97
C ALA A 257 19.75 72.78 -20.71
N THR A 258 19.25 73.35 -19.62
CA THR A 258 18.58 72.57 -18.58
C THR A 258 17.19 72.25 -19.13
N LEU A 259 16.88 70.97 -19.26
CA LEU A 259 15.59 70.48 -19.71
C LEU A 259 14.86 69.86 -18.52
N TYR A 260 13.54 69.93 -18.56
CA TYR A 260 12.66 69.40 -17.52
C TYR A 260 11.94 68.20 -18.08
N MET A 261 12.02 67.08 -17.37
CA MET A 261 11.26 65.88 -17.70
C MET A 261 9.77 66.14 -17.48
N SER A 262 8.93 65.30 -18.09
CA SER A 262 7.49 65.28 -17.84
C SER A 262 7.20 65.19 -16.32
N ASN A 263 6.43 66.14 -15.77
CA ASN A 263 6.13 66.19 -14.35
C ASN A 263 4.98 65.23 -14.00
N VAL A 264 5.31 63.95 -13.85
CA VAL A 264 4.34 62.86 -13.74
C VAL A 264 4.29 62.25 -12.34
N ALA A 265 3.11 61.75 -11.97
CA ALA A 265 2.91 60.93 -10.78
C ALA A 265 2.03 59.72 -11.10
N ALA A 266 2.24 58.62 -10.37
CA ALA A 266 1.48 57.38 -10.52
C ALA A 266 0.83 56.94 -9.19
N PRO A 267 -0.13 57.71 -8.64
CA PRO A 267 -0.84 57.32 -7.42
C PRO A 267 -1.55 55.97 -7.57
N GLN A 268 -1.56 55.21 -6.48
CA GLN A 268 -2.21 53.90 -6.40
C GLN A 268 -3.40 53.93 -5.44
N TYR A 269 -4.47 53.23 -5.79
CA TYR A 269 -5.70 53.14 -5.00
C TYR A 269 -6.15 51.68 -4.88
N ARG A 270 -6.63 51.26 -3.72
CA ARG A 270 -7.35 49.98 -3.57
C ARG A 270 -8.74 50.12 -4.16
N VAL A 271 -9.15 49.16 -4.97
CA VAL A 271 -10.49 49.13 -5.58
C VAL A 271 -11.40 48.20 -4.77
N ASN A 272 -12.65 48.60 -4.54
CA ASN A 272 -13.66 47.79 -3.86
C ASN A 272 -14.87 47.52 -4.78
N PRO A 273 -15.22 46.24 -5.03
CA PRO A 273 -14.48 45.03 -4.64
C PRO A 273 -13.12 44.93 -5.36
N SER A 274 -12.16 44.20 -4.77
CA SER A 274 -10.81 44.02 -5.34
C SER A 274 -10.78 43.27 -6.68
N SER A 275 -11.92 42.68 -7.05
CA SER A 275 -12.15 42.04 -8.34
C SER A 275 -12.58 42.98 -9.46
N ALA A 276 -12.86 44.24 -9.14
CA ALA A 276 -13.26 45.23 -10.13
C ALA A 276 -12.19 45.42 -11.19
N THR A 277 -12.60 45.72 -12.43
CA THR A 277 -11.71 45.83 -13.57
C THR A 277 -11.91 47.14 -14.32
N LEU A 278 -10.92 47.53 -15.13
CA LEU A 278 -10.95 48.77 -15.92
C LEU A 278 -12.18 48.83 -16.85
N ALA A 279 -12.67 47.67 -17.32
CA ALA A 279 -13.82 47.57 -18.21
C ALA A 279 -15.15 48.06 -17.59
N GLN A 280 -15.22 48.15 -16.26
CA GLN A 280 -16.40 48.65 -15.55
C GLN A 280 -16.45 50.19 -15.51
N LEU A 281 -15.39 50.87 -15.96
CA LEU A 281 -15.32 52.32 -16.09
C LEU A 281 -15.53 52.76 -17.55
N THR A 282 -16.13 53.92 -17.75
CA THR A 282 -16.26 54.52 -19.09
C THR A 282 -14.93 55.13 -19.54
N GLU A 283 -14.79 55.38 -20.85
CA GLU A 283 -13.64 56.08 -21.45
C GLU A 283 -12.28 55.52 -21.02
N GLU A 284 -12.15 54.18 -20.95
CA GLU A 284 -10.90 53.50 -20.54
C GLU A 284 -10.39 53.93 -19.15
N GLY A 285 -11.32 54.25 -18.23
CA GLY A 285 -10.99 54.65 -16.87
C GLY A 285 -10.50 56.09 -16.76
N LYS A 286 -10.86 56.97 -17.70
CA LYS A 286 -10.57 58.40 -17.61
C LYS A 286 -11.20 59.01 -16.37
N ALA A 287 -10.36 59.62 -15.53
CA ALA A 287 -10.80 60.34 -14.35
C ALA A 287 -11.16 61.79 -14.69
N GLN A 288 -12.30 62.26 -14.20
CA GLN A 288 -12.51 63.68 -14.00
C GLN A 288 -11.74 64.10 -12.73
N ILE A 289 -10.85 65.06 -12.86
CA ILE A 289 -10.09 65.61 -11.73
C ILE A 289 -10.96 66.61 -10.98
N LEU A 290 -11.26 66.34 -9.71
CA LEU A 290 -11.93 67.25 -8.80
C LEU A 290 -10.91 67.91 -7.89
N LYS A 291 -10.89 69.25 -7.85
CA LYS A 291 -10.00 70.05 -7.00
C LYS A 291 -10.81 70.67 -5.87
N GLN A 292 -10.30 70.57 -4.64
CA GLN A 292 -10.82 71.31 -3.49
C GLN A 292 -9.68 72.15 -2.90
N THR A 293 -9.86 73.46 -2.84
CA THR A 293 -8.91 74.41 -2.24
C THR A 293 -9.50 74.91 -0.92
N VAL A 294 -8.73 74.86 0.17
CA VAL A 294 -9.07 75.54 1.42
C VAL A 294 -8.62 77.01 1.25
N GLU A 295 -9.59 77.88 0.93
CA GLU A 295 -9.58 79.35 0.66
C GLU A 295 -8.56 79.96 -0.34
N GLN A 296 -9.12 80.35 -1.51
CA GLN A 296 -8.75 81.37 -2.52
C GLN A 296 -7.36 81.34 -3.21
N VAL A 297 -7.36 80.99 -4.52
CA VAL A 297 -7.06 81.94 -5.63
C VAL A 297 -7.77 81.50 -6.93
N THR A 298 -8.43 82.43 -7.61
CA THR A 298 -8.74 82.34 -9.06
C THR A 298 -7.47 82.46 -9.88
N ARG A 299 -7.12 81.46 -10.69
CA ARG A 299 -6.08 81.54 -11.72
C ARG A 299 -6.62 81.08 -13.09
N THR A 300 -5.99 81.61 -14.14
CA THR A 300 -6.28 81.60 -15.59
C THR A 300 -6.62 80.20 -16.17
N PRO A 301 -7.33 80.08 -17.33
CA PRO A 301 -7.74 78.77 -17.85
C PRO A 301 -6.54 77.96 -18.32
N GLY A 302 -6.13 76.98 -17.53
CA GLY A 302 -5.14 75.95 -17.85
C GLY A 302 -5.48 74.68 -17.07
N VAL A 303 -5.16 73.50 -17.60
CA VAL A 303 -5.42 72.23 -16.89
C VAL A 303 -4.29 72.00 -15.89
N PHE A 304 -4.60 72.06 -14.59
CA PHE A 304 -3.61 71.91 -13.51
C PHE A 304 -2.98 70.51 -13.49
N ILE A 305 -3.83 69.48 -13.52
CA ILE A 305 -3.43 68.08 -13.56
C ILE A 305 -4.24 67.40 -14.65
N ASP A 306 -3.55 66.77 -15.58
CA ASP A 306 -4.11 65.97 -16.65
C ASP A 306 -4.03 64.48 -16.31
N TRP A 307 -5.13 63.79 -16.55
CA TRP A 307 -5.15 62.33 -16.56
C TRP A 307 -4.50 61.80 -17.85
N LYS A 308 -3.64 60.79 -17.73
CA LYS A 308 -3.00 60.12 -18.87
C LYS A 308 -3.50 58.71 -19.08
N LYS A 309 -3.51 57.91 -18.02
CA LYS A 309 -3.84 56.48 -18.10
C LYS A 309 -4.35 55.96 -16.76
N THR A 310 -5.24 54.99 -16.79
CA THR A 310 -5.62 54.17 -15.64
C THR A 310 -5.34 52.71 -15.96
N THR A 311 -4.76 51.98 -15.01
CA THR A 311 -4.69 50.51 -15.05
C THR A 311 -5.27 49.94 -13.76
N ILE A 312 -5.92 48.79 -13.84
CA ILE A 312 -6.42 48.05 -12.67
C ILE A 312 -5.92 46.62 -12.76
N GLU A 313 -5.07 46.22 -11.81
CA GLU A 313 -4.51 44.87 -11.70
C GLU A 313 -4.53 44.42 -10.24
N ASN A 314 -4.99 43.20 -9.98
CA ASN A 314 -5.01 42.60 -8.64
C ASN A 314 -5.66 43.47 -7.55
N GLY A 315 -6.73 44.20 -7.90
CA GLY A 315 -7.46 45.08 -6.97
C GLY A 315 -6.75 46.40 -6.63
N ILE A 316 -5.68 46.74 -7.35
CA ILE A 316 -4.98 48.03 -7.25
C ILE A 316 -5.17 48.79 -8.56
N MET A 317 -5.74 49.99 -8.46
CA MET A 317 -5.82 50.95 -9.53
C MET A 317 -4.59 51.87 -9.49
N THR A 318 -3.81 51.92 -10.57
CA THR A 318 -2.73 52.90 -10.75
C THR A 318 -3.17 53.94 -11.77
N VAL A 319 -3.10 55.21 -11.41
CA VAL A 319 -3.50 56.32 -12.28
C VAL A 319 -2.26 57.12 -12.63
N SER A 320 -1.95 57.26 -13.91
CA SER A 320 -0.88 58.14 -14.41
C SER A 320 -1.43 59.55 -14.59
N LEU A 321 -0.83 60.50 -13.90
CA LEU A 321 -1.17 61.92 -13.92
C LEU A 321 0.05 62.72 -14.38
N GLU A 322 -0.17 63.81 -15.10
CA GLU A 322 0.85 64.82 -15.40
C GLU A 322 0.35 66.17 -14.88
N ALA A 323 1.23 66.93 -14.23
CA ALA A 323 0.88 68.23 -13.65
C ALA A 323 1.67 69.35 -14.33
N ASP A 324 1.06 70.53 -14.43
CA ASP A 324 1.81 71.75 -14.74
C ASP A 324 2.50 72.24 -13.46
N PRO A 325 3.84 72.16 -13.37
CA PRO A 325 4.57 72.55 -12.18
C PRO A 325 4.34 74.02 -11.77
N ALA A 326 4.04 74.92 -12.72
CA ALA A 326 3.83 76.35 -12.46
C ALA A 326 2.52 76.65 -11.69
N LEU A 327 1.65 75.65 -11.53
CA LEU A 327 0.31 75.80 -10.99
C LEU A 327 0.13 75.24 -9.57
N PHE A 328 1.17 74.63 -8.98
CA PHE A 328 1.17 74.18 -7.58
C PHE A 328 1.26 75.37 -6.61
N GLU A 329 0.63 75.22 -5.44
CA GLU A 329 0.75 76.15 -4.31
C GLU A 329 2.15 76.11 -3.66
N ASP A 330 2.71 77.28 -3.36
CA ASP A 330 4.05 77.45 -2.80
C ASP A 330 4.06 78.06 -1.39
N GLU A 331 2.90 78.48 -0.87
CA GLU A 331 2.75 78.96 0.51
C GLU A 331 2.77 77.81 1.54
N ALA A 332 3.58 77.97 2.59
CA ALA A 332 3.87 76.89 3.57
C ALA A 332 2.67 76.44 4.42
N ASP A 333 1.63 77.26 4.52
CA ASP A 333 0.38 77.03 5.24
C ASP A 333 -0.81 76.67 4.32
N LYS A 334 -0.54 76.36 3.04
CA LYS A 334 -1.54 75.86 2.09
C LYS A 334 -1.07 74.55 1.42
N LEU A 335 -2.03 73.72 1.03
CA LEU A 335 -1.81 72.45 0.35
C LEU A 335 -2.90 72.22 -0.69
N ASP A 336 -2.51 72.00 -1.95
CA ASP A 336 -3.45 71.57 -2.99
C ASP A 336 -3.93 70.14 -2.71
N MET A 337 -5.24 69.88 -2.82
CA MET A 337 -5.81 68.54 -2.72
C MET A 337 -6.63 68.19 -3.96
N ILE A 338 -6.49 66.96 -4.45
CA ILE A 338 -7.28 66.43 -5.56
C ILE A 338 -8.02 65.15 -5.18
N ALA A 339 -9.17 64.93 -5.82
CA ALA A 339 -9.85 63.65 -5.89
C ALA A 339 -10.09 63.27 -7.36
N LEU A 340 -10.10 61.97 -7.63
CA LEU A 340 -10.36 61.43 -8.96
C LEU A 340 -11.79 60.90 -8.99
N GLN A 341 -12.62 61.44 -9.87
CA GLN A 341 -13.98 60.94 -10.10
C GLN A 341 -14.02 60.10 -11.36
N PHE A 342 -14.46 58.86 -11.22
CA PHE A 342 -14.64 57.93 -12.31
C PHE A 342 -16.14 57.70 -12.55
N GLU A 343 -16.52 57.55 -13.81
CA GLU A 343 -17.87 57.15 -14.20
C GLU A 343 -17.86 55.67 -14.57
N THR A 344 -18.77 54.88 -13.98
CA THR A 344 -18.93 53.48 -14.34
C THR A 344 -19.75 53.33 -15.61
N THR A 345 -19.64 52.18 -16.29
CA THR A 345 -20.49 51.84 -17.45
C THR A 345 -21.98 51.87 -17.13
N ALA A 346 -22.34 51.65 -15.86
CA ALA A 346 -23.69 51.80 -15.30
C ALA A 346 -24.09 53.26 -14.98
N LYS A 347 -23.28 54.26 -15.39
CA LYS A 347 -23.50 55.70 -15.18
C LYS A 347 -23.43 56.17 -13.72
N ASN A 348 -22.87 55.37 -12.81
CA ASN A 348 -22.61 55.80 -11.44
C ASN A 348 -21.29 56.59 -11.38
N LYS A 349 -21.24 57.65 -10.55
CA LYS A 349 -20.03 58.42 -10.32
C LYS A 349 -19.40 58.03 -8.99
N VAL A 350 -18.18 57.51 -9.02
CA VAL A 350 -17.43 57.08 -7.84
C VAL A 350 -16.20 57.98 -7.70
N THR A 351 -16.04 58.63 -6.55
CA THR A 351 -14.96 59.62 -6.31
C THR A 351 -14.00 59.09 -5.26
N THR A 352 -12.70 59.21 -5.49
CA THR A 352 -11.68 58.89 -4.48
C THR A 352 -11.76 59.85 -3.30
N GLU A 353 -11.08 59.53 -2.20
CA GLU A 353 -10.79 60.56 -1.19
C GLU A 353 -9.96 61.71 -1.79
N TYR A 354 -10.05 62.88 -1.16
CA TYR A 354 -9.16 64.01 -1.46
C TYR A 354 -7.79 63.75 -0.84
N VAL A 355 -6.74 63.85 -1.66
CA VAL A 355 -5.35 63.62 -1.28
C VAL A 355 -4.54 64.85 -1.61
N GLY A 356 -3.60 65.24 -0.73
CA GLY A 356 -2.71 66.36 -1.00
C GLY A 356 -1.80 66.08 -2.21
N VAL A 357 -1.44 67.11 -2.97
CA VAL A 357 -0.49 67.02 -4.08
C VAL A 357 0.61 68.04 -3.88
N ILE A 358 1.85 67.65 -4.17
CA ILE A 358 3.01 68.54 -4.10
C ILE A 358 3.90 68.36 -5.33
N ASN A 359 4.58 69.43 -5.73
CA ASN A 359 5.67 69.37 -6.71
C ASN A 359 7.00 69.27 -5.98
N LYS A 360 7.88 68.38 -6.45
CA LYS A 360 9.23 68.23 -5.92
C LYS A 360 10.25 68.35 -7.03
N ASP A 361 11.04 69.39 -6.96
CA ASP A 361 12.08 69.67 -7.95
C ASP A 361 13.38 68.96 -7.56
N ALA A 362 14.00 68.29 -8.53
CA ALA A 362 15.34 67.74 -8.36
C ALA A 362 16.17 67.85 -9.64
N GLU A 363 17.47 68.12 -9.50
CA GLU A 363 18.41 68.08 -10.63
C GLU A 363 19.08 66.71 -10.67
N ILE A 364 18.96 66.01 -11.80
CA ILE A 364 19.49 64.66 -12.01
C ILE A 364 20.60 64.66 -13.07
N ASP A 365 21.52 63.69 -12.97
CA ASP A 365 22.50 63.38 -14.02
C ASP A 365 22.50 61.87 -14.26
N VAL A 366 21.91 61.44 -15.37
CA VAL A 366 21.69 60.01 -15.66
C VAL A 366 22.85 59.45 -16.49
N VAL A 367 23.33 58.28 -16.10
CA VAL A 367 24.30 57.48 -16.86
C VAL A 367 23.79 56.05 -17.06
N LEU A 368 24.18 55.42 -18.15
CA LEU A 368 23.79 54.04 -18.46
C LEU A 368 24.77 53.04 -17.84
N THR A 369 24.25 51.98 -17.26
CA THR A 369 24.99 51.03 -16.43
C THR A 369 24.64 49.58 -16.73
N ASP A 370 25.48 48.65 -16.26
CA ASP A 370 25.19 47.22 -16.31
C ASP A 370 23.88 46.84 -15.59
N LYS A 371 23.18 45.82 -16.09
CA LYS A 371 21.92 45.32 -15.53
C LYS A 371 21.98 44.94 -14.03
N ALA A 372 23.16 44.68 -13.49
CA ALA A 372 23.34 44.42 -12.06
C ALA A 372 22.98 45.63 -11.16
N VAL A 373 22.91 46.83 -11.73
CA VAL A 373 22.45 48.04 -11.03
C VAL A 373 20.92 48.04 -10.96
N THR A 374 20.39 47.97 -9.74
CA THR A 374 18.95 47.87 -9.46
C THR A 374 18.57 48.76 -8.27
N ALA A 375 17.28 48.91 -7.99
CA ALA A 375 16.80 49.68 -6.84
C ALA A 375 17.42 49.22 -5.49
N THR A 376 17.76 47.93 -5.36
CA THR A 376 18.38 47.33 -4.17
C THR A 376 19.90 47.28 -4.23
N ASN A 377 20.49 47.52 -5.41
CA ASN A 377 21.93 47.54 -5.61
C ASN A 377 22.31 48.79 -6.44
N PRO A 378 22.60 49.93 -5.78
CA PRO A 378 22.76 51.22 -6.44
C PRO A 378 23.95 51.30 -7.40
N GLY A 379 24.89 50.34 -7.32
CA GLY A 379 26.09 50.28 -8.15
C GLY A 379 27.14 51.32 -7.79
N ASP A 380 28.21 51.35 -8.59
CA ASP A 380 29.28 52.35 -8.54
C ASP A 380 29.78 52.70 -9.96
N ASP A 381 30.83 53.53 -10.05
CA ASP A 381 31.45 53.95 -11.30
C ASP A 381 31.97 52.77 -12.15
N ALA A 382 32.32 51.63 -11.54
CA ALA A 382 32.79 50.45 -12.28
C ALA A 382 31.66 49.76 -13.06
N ASN A 383 30.39 50.06 -12.74
CA ASN A 383 29.23 49.58 -13.48
C ASN A 383 28.83 50.49 -14.65
N HIS A 384 29.46 51.65 -14.83
CA HIS A 384 29.12 52.61 -15.87
C HIS A 384 29.65 52.19 -17.22
N PHE A 385 28.77 52.11 -18.22
CA PHE A 385 29.20 51.83 -19.59
C PHE A 385 30.03 52.96 -20.17
N ALA A 386 30.89 52.63 -21.13
CA ALA A 386 31.84 53.57 -21.70
C ALA A 386 31.13 54.70 -22.45
N ILE A 387 31.46 55.95 -22.11
CA ILE A 387 30.91 57.15 -22.75
C ILE A 387 31.69 57.59 -24.00
N THR A 388 32.82 56.93 -24.29
CA THR A 388 33.59 57.13 -25.50
C THR A 388 33.70 55.82 -26.28
N LYS A 389 33.65 55.92 -27.61
CA LYS A 389 33.85 54.75 -28.47
C LYS A 389 35.24 54.12 -28.28
N ALA A 390 36.27 54.94 -28.04
CA ALA A 390 37.64 54.47 -27.88
C ALA A 390 37.81 53.61 -26.61
N ASP A 391 37.18 53.99 -25.51
CA ASP A 391 37.24 53.22 -24.26
C ASP A 391 36.49 51.89 -24.40
N ALA A 392 35.34 51.89 -25.07
CA ALA A 392 34.62 50.66 -25.38
C ALA A 392 35.45 49.75 -26.30
N GLU A 393 36.10 50.29 -27.34
CA GLU A 393 36.99 49.51 -28.21
C GLU A 393 38.16 48.88 -27.44
N ALA A 394 38.74 49.59 -26.46
CA ALA A 394 39.84 49.12 -25.64
C ALA A 394 39.48 47.98 -24.66
N GLN A 395 38.20 47.76 -24.36
CA GLN A 395 37.75 46.68 -23.47
C GLN A 395 38.16 45.29 -23.98
N VAL A 396 38.82 44.51 -23.13
CA VAL A 396 39.25 43.13 -23.46
C VAL A 396 38.02 42.23 -23.56
N ALA A 397 37.85 41.59 -24.71
CA ALA A 397 36.77 40.64 -25.00
C ALA A 397 37.34 39.46 -25.81
N LYS A 398 37.67 38.36 -25.13
CA LYS A 398 38.33 37.18 -25.70
C LYS A 398 37.63 35.90 -25.26
N ILE A 399 37.81 34.85 -26.05
CA ILE A 399 37.41 33.47 -25.72
C ILE A 399 38.64 32.58 -25.52
N ASP A 400 38.49 31.51 -24.76
CA ASP A 400 39.49 30.45 -24.60
C ASP A 400 39.39 29.37 -25.70
N ASP A 401 40.25 28.34 -25.63
CA ASP A 401 40.28 27.22 -26.59
C ASP A 401 39.00 26.36 -26.58
N LYS A 402 38.09 26.58 -25.61
CA LYS A 402 36.79 25.92 -25.47
C LYS A 402 35.64 26.83 -25.90
N ASN A 403 35.93 27.95 -26.57
CA ASN A 403 34.96 28.96 -26.97
C ASN A 403 34.27 29.70 -25.80
N MET A 404 34.78 29.59 -24.57
CA MET A 404 34.20 30.22 -23.38
C MET A 404 34.84 31.59 -23.09
N PRO A 405 34.20 32.52 -22.34
CA PRO A 405 34.80 33.80 -22.01
C PRO A 405 36.14 33.62 -21.25
N MET A 406 37.20 34.29 -21.71
CA MET A 406 38.52 34.21 -21.08
C MET A 406 38.55 34.96 -19.74
N THR A 407 39.25 34.39 -18.74
CA THR A 407 39.54 35.08 -17.48
C THR A 407 40.33 36.37 -17.74
N GLY A 408 39.81 37.51 -17.29
CA GLY A 408 40.40 38.83 -17.52
C GLY A 408 39.73 39.65 -18.63
N ASN A 409 38.62 39.18 -19.21
CA ASN A 409 37.72 40.07 -19.97
C ASN A 409 37.25 41.24 -19.11
N ALA A 410 37.03 42.39 -19.73
CA ALA A 410 36.53 43.58 -19.03
C ALA A 410 35.11 43.33 -18.51
N ALA A 411 34.85 43.71 -17.26
CA ALA A 411 33.61 43.40 -16.55
C ALA A 411 32.33 43.93 -17.25
N LEU A 412 32.46 45.02 -18.02
CA LEU A 412 31.35 45.66 -18.73
C LEU A 412 31.09 45.09 -20.13
N VAL A 413 31.90 44.14 -20.59
CA VAL A 413 31.62 43.41 -21.82
C VAL A 413 30.51 42.39 -21.54
N GLN A 414 29.41 42.51 -22.27
CA GLN A 414 28.26 41.63 -22.10
C GLN A 414 28.49 40.32 -22.85
N ASN A 415 28.63 39.23 -22.11
CA ASN A 415 28.77 37.90 -22.71
C ASN A 415 27.39 37.38 -23.12
N VAL A 416 27.32 36.84 -24.32
CA VAL A 416 26.10 36.33 -24.94
C VAL A 416 26.40 34.94 -25.49
N THR A 417 25.65 33.91 -25.07
CA THR A 417 25.83 32.56 -25.60
C THR A 417 25.36 32.47 -27.05
N TYR A 418 26.01 31.65 -27.86
CA TYR A 418 25.72 31.54 -29.29
C TYR A 418 24.27 31.11 -29.55
N SER A 419 23.75 30.14 -28.78
CA SER A 419 22.36 29.69 -28.88
C SER A 419 21.33 30.80 -28.60
N GLU A 420 21.53 31.59 -27.55
CA GLU A 420 20.69 32.75 -27.24
C GLU A 420 20.82 33.85 -28.31
N ALA A 421 22.05 34.09 -28.78
CA ALA A 421 22.34 35.11 -29.78
C ALA A 421 21.63 34.87 -31.11
N ILE A 422 21.52 33.61 -31.55
CA ILE A 422 20.86 33.29 -32.83
C ILE A 422 19.33 33.29 -32.70
N ALA A 423 18.80 32.99 -31.52
CA ALA A 423 17.37 33.13 -31.22
C ALA A 423 16.96 34.60 -31.18
N GLY A 424 17.81 35.44 -30.58
CA GLY A 424 17.64 36.88 -30.45
C GLY A 424 17.47 37.31 -29.00
N ILE A 425 18.15 38.40 -28.62
CA ILE A 425 18.22 38.90 -27.25
C ILE A 425 17.72 40.34 -27.18
N ASN A 426 16.89 40.64 -26.19
CA ASN A 426 16.46 42.00 -25.91
C ASN A 426 17.55 42.77 -25.13
N LEU A 427 18.15 43.77 -25.77
CA LEU A 427 19.23 44.55 -25.18
C LEU A 427 18.80 45.43 -24.00
N THR A 428 17.50 45.73 -23.83
CA THR A 428 17.02 46.49 -22.65
C THR A 428 17.20 45.70 -21.36
N GLU A 429 17.29 44.37 -21.44
CA GLU A 429 17.53 43.49 -20.28
C GLU A 429 18.99 43.51 -19.82
N LEU A 430 19.89 44.09 -20.63
CA LEU A 430 21.33 44.19 -20.34
C LEU A 430 21.74 45.58 -19.84
N VAL A 431 20.83 46.56 -19.87
CA VAL A 431 21.14 47.97 -19.60
C VAL A 431 20.21 48.55 -18.54
N SER A 432 20.82 49.13 -17.52
CA SER A 432 20.18 49.89 -16.46
C SER A 432 20.61 51.37 -16.53
N ALA A 433 20.13 52.18 -15.60
CA ALA A 433 20.53 53.58 -15.47
C ALA A 433 20.65 53.99 -14.00
N CYS A 434 21.56 54.91 -13.71
CA CYS A 434 21.66 55.53 -12.40
C CYS A 434 21.75 57.06 -12.51
N ASN A 435 21.17 57.73 -11.52
CA ASN A 435 21.38 59.15 -11.27
C ASN A 435 22.61 59.29 -10.38
N VAL A 436 23.67 59.93 -10.90
CA VAL A 436 24.94 60.14 -10.18
C VAL A 436 24.97 61.45 -9.38
N LYS A 437 23.90 62.24 -9.47
CA LYS A 437 23.76 63.54 -8.81
C LYS A 437 22.98 63.48 -7.49
N ASP A 438 22.46 62.31 -7.13
CA ASP A 438 21.81 62.11 -5.83
C ASP A 438 22.81 62.34 -4.69
N ALA A 439 22.34 62.72 -3.50
CA ALA A 439 23.20 62.97 -2.35
C ALA A 439 23.99 61.72 -1.91
N ALA A 440 23.51 60.52 -2.23
CA ALA A 440 24.20 59.25 -2.03
C ALA A 440 25.22 58.90 -3.15
N GLY A 441 25.35 59.74 -4.18
CA GLY A 441 26.14 59.46 -5.38
C GLY A 441 25.31 58.67 -6.40
N HIS A 442 25.64 57.38 -6.59
CA HIS A 442 24.96 56.50 -7.53
C HIS A 442 23.63 56.02 -6.95
N LYS A 443 22.53 56.33 -7.63
CA LYS A 443 21.21 55.82 -7.27
C LYS A 443 20.49 55.32 -8.50
N PHE A 444 19.91 54.12 -8.42
CA PHE A 444 19.12 53.55 -9.50
C PHE A 444 18.06 54.53 -10.00
N PHE A 445 18.05 54.77 -11.31
CA PHE A 445 17.11 55.64 -12.00
C PHE A 445 16.20 54.78 -12.87
N ASP A 446 14.97 54.60 -12.40
CA ASP A 446 13.95 53.86 -13.14
C ASP A 446 13.36 54.71 -14.27
N TYR A 447 14.06 54.74 -15.40
CA TYR A 447 13.63 55.51 -16.55
C TYR A 447 12.29 55.03 -17.12
N THR A 448 11.87 53.78 -16.83
CA THR A 448 10.61 53.20 -17.34
C THR A 448 9.36 53.82 -16.71
N LYS A 449 9.51 54.53 -15.58
CA LYS A 449 8.42 55.31 -14.96
C LYS A 449 8.02 56.54 -15.77
N TYR A 450 8.88 56.98 -16.68
CA TYR A 450 8.66 58.15 -17.50
C TYR A 450 8.27 57.70 -18.91
N PRO A 451 7.00 57.91 -19.33
CA PRO A 451 6.50 57.42 -20.61
C PRO A 451 7.22 58.07 -21.81
N ASP A 452 7.79 59.25 -21.61
CA ASP A 452 8.52 59.99 -22.63
C ASP A 452 10.00 59.55 -22.76
N LEU A 453 10.49 58.70 -21.85
CA LEU A 453 11.86 58.18 -21.94
C LEU A 453 11.89 56.85 -22.70
N THR A 454 12.73 56.80 -23.73
CA THR A 454 12.93 55.60 -24.56
C THR A 454 14.41 55.23 -24.63
N LEU A 455 14.72 53.97 -24.32
CA LEU A 455 16.05 53.40 -24.55
C LEU A 455 16.11 52.78 -25.95
N SER A 456 17.05 53.24 -26.76
CA SER A 456 17.26 52.80 -28.15
C SER A 456 18.71 52.37 -28.39
N PHE A 457 18.93 51.53 -29.40
CA PHE A 457 20.24 50.98 -29.73
C PHE A 457 20.58 51.20 -31.20
N GLU A 458 21.84 51.51 -31.47
CA GLU A 458 22.37 51.64 -32.83
C GLU A 458 23.65 50.82 -32.98
N ALA A 459 23.79 50.10 -34.09
CA ALA A 459 25.02 49.35 -34.38
C ALA A 459 26.20 50.30 -34.62
N VAL A 460 27.34 50.03 -33.98
CA VAL A 460 28.55 50.85 -34.10
C VAL A 460 29.62 50.12 -34.89
N ALA A 461 30.03 50.70 -36.01
CA ALA A 461 31.09 50.14 -36.85
C ALA A 461 32.47 50.30 -36.20
N TYR A 462 33.19 49.19 -36.04
CA TYR A 462 34.59 49.20 -35.60
C TYR A 462 35.34 47.94 -36.06
N LYS A 463 36.67 48.00 -36.08
CA LYS A 463 37.52 46.93 -36.59
C LYS A 463 38.46 46.37 -35.53
N VAL A 464 38.64 45.05 -35.54
CA VAL A 464 39.70 44.35 -34.81
C VAL A 464 40.57 43.64 -35.85
N ASN A 465 41.83 44.07 -36.02
CA ASN A 465 42.76 43.53 -37.03
C ASN A 465 42.09 43.34 -38.40
N GLU A 466 41.57 44.44 -38.96
CA GLU A 466 40.81 44.51 -40.23
C GLU A 466 39.42 43.86 -40.24
N THR A 467 39.05 43.05 -39.22
CA THR A 467 37.74 42.40 -39.14
C THR A 467 36.66 43.40 -38.69
N PRO A 468 35.65 43.72 -39.54
CA PRO A 468 34.55 44.60 -39.18
C PRO A 468 33.57 43.89 -38.22
N GLN A 469 33.45 44.39 -36.99
CA GLN A 469 32.67 43.72 -35.95
C GLN A 469 31.15 43.90 -36.12
N GLU A 470 30.73 45.01 -36.76
CA GLU A 470 29.32 45.27 -37.04
C GLU A 470 28.69 44.27 -38.03
N ARG A 471 29.52 43.55 -38.80
CA ARG A 471 29.05 42.47 -39.70
C ARG A 471 28.67 41.19 -38.96
N TYR A 472 28.91 41.13 -37.65
CA TYR A 472 28.61 39.98 -36.80
C TYR A 472 27.31 40.12 -36.00
N MET A 473 26.52 41.16 -36.28
CA MET A 473 25.22 41.38 -35.67
C MET A 473 24.15 41.79 -36.68
N SER A 474 22.90 41.46 -36.35
CA SER A 474 21.69 42.08 -36.88
C SER A 474 20.95 42.70 -35.71
N LEU A 475 20.47 43.93 -35.88
CA LEU A 475 19.73 44.65 -34.84
C LEU A 475 18.35 45.02 -35.40
N ASP A 476 17.29 44.54 -34.74
CA ASP A 476 15.91 44.88 -35.04
C ASP A 476 15.28 45.56 -33.81
N GLY A 477 15.25 46.90 -33.85
CA GLY A 477 14.92 47.73 -32.70
C GLY A 477 15.88 47.47 -31.53
N VAL A 478 15.38 46.82 -30.47
CA VAL A 478 16.14 46.44 -29.27
C VAL A 478 16.68 45.01 -29.33
N THR A 479 16.33 44.23 -30.37
CA THR A 479 16.68 42.81 -30.46
C THR A 479 17.99 42.61 -31.20
N PHE A 480 18.99 42.12 -30.50
CA PHE A 480 20.28 41.70 -31.05
C PHE A 480 20.23 40.25 -31.53
N LYS A 481 20.75 39.99 -32.74
CA LYS A 481 20.99 38.64 -33.27
C LYS A 481 22.40 38.47 -33.78
N ALA A 482 23.05 37.34 -33.45
CA ALA A 482 24.34 36.98 -34.04
C ALA A 482 24.17 36.46 -35.47
N VAL A 483 24.83 37.11 -36.42
CA VAL A 483 24.86 36.72 -37.84
C VAL A 483 26.26 36.92 -38.38
N ASN A 484 26.76 36.06 -39.26
CA ASN A 484 27.95 36.31 -40.04
C ASN A 484 27.52 36.82 -41.42
N TYR A 485 27.69 38.11 -41.68
CA TYR A 485 27.32 38.74 -42.96
C TYR A 485 25.89 38.39 -43.42
N GLY A 486 24.96 38.26 -42.46
CA GLY A 486 23.55 37.95 -42.68
C GLY A 486 23.17 36.47 -42.51
N ASN A 487 24.13 35.54 -42.45
CA ASN A 487 23.85 34.12 -42.25
C ASN A 487 24.12 33.68 -40.80
N VAL A 488 23.36 32.74 -40.27
CA VAL A 488 23.60 32.17 -38.94
C VAL A 488 24.62 31.03 -39.05
N ASN A 489 25.76 31.13 -38.36
CA ASN A 489 26.73 30.04 -38.19
C ASN A 489 27.71 30.33 -37.04
N GLU A 490 28.38 29.28 -36.56
CA GLU A 490 29.24 29.30 -35.36
C GLU A 490 30.49 30.18 -35.47
N SER A 491 30.86 30.67 -36.67
CA SER A 491 32.02 31.57 -36.80
C SER A 491 31.78 32.97 -36.20
N CYS A 492 30.56 33.25 -35.74
CA CYS A 492 30.24 34.38 -34.88
C CYS A 492 30.86 34.26 -33.47
N ILE A 493 31.17 33.05 -33.02
CA ILE A 493 31.80 32.80 -31.71
C ILE A 493 33.18 33.47 -31.67
N GLY A 494 33.44 34.20 -30.59
CA GLY A 494 34.63 35.01 -30.39
C GLY A 494 34.59 36.40 -31.06
N LYS A 495 33.48 36.77 -31.71
CA LYS A 495 33.27 38.13 -32.23
C LYS A 495 32.60 39.00 -31.18
N ALA A 496 32.88 40.30 -31.22
CA ALA A 496 32.48 41.24 -30.19
C ALA A 496 31.77 42.49 -30.77
N PRO A 497 30.63 42.37 -31.46
CA PRO A 497 29.88 43.53 -31.96
C PRO A 497 29.61 44.60 -30.89
N MET A 498 29.50 45.86 -31.30
CA MET A 498 29.27 47.01 -30.39
C MET A 498 28.02 47.79 -30.76
N VAL A 499 27.25 48.20 -29.75
CA VAL A 499 26.07 49.05 -29.88
C VAL A 499 26.24 50.36 -29.11
N LEU A 500 25.59 51.41 -29.60
CA LEU A 500 25.41 52.69 -28.90
C LEU A 500 24.00 52.71 -28.31
N ALA A 501 23.91 52.63 -26.99
CA ALA A 501 22.66 52.79 -26.27
C ALA A 501 22.38 54.28 -26.04
N LYS A 502 21.14 54.73 -26.28
CA LYS A 502 20.69 56.11 -26.08
C LYS A 502 19.37 56.11 -25.34
N LEU A 503 19.35 56.75 -24.18
CA LEU A 503 18.14 57.12 -23.47
C LEU A 503 17.71 58.52 -23.94
N THR A 504 16.59 58.60 -24.65
CA THR A 504 16.07 59.84 -25.24
C THR A 504 14.74 60.22 -24.61
N ASP A 505 14.48 61.52 -24.54
CA ASP A 505 13.28 62.12 -23.95
C ASP A 505 12.41 62.78 -25.04
N SER A 506 11.28 62.16 -25.37
CA SER A 506 10.35 62.66 -26.38
C SER A 506 9.62 63.94 -25.96
N HIS A 507 9.46 64.20 -24.66
CA HIS A 507 8.86 65.43 -24.13
C HIS A 507 9.66 66.65 -24.60
N ASN A 508 10.99 66.52 -24.60
CA ASN A 508 11.93 67.54 -25.04
C ASN A 508 12.46 67.31 -26.46
N GLY A 509 11.63 66.77 -27.37
CA GLY A 509 11.98 66.61 -28.78
C GLY A 509 13.08 65.56 -29.04
N ASN A 510 13.07 64.47 -28.29
CA ASN A 510 14.05 63.37 -28.31
C ASN A 510 15.46 63.80 -27.86
N ALA A 511 15.55 64.72 -26.91
CA ALA A 511 16.81 65.10 -26.29
C ALA A 511 17.47 63.88 -25.63
N ILE A 512 18.80 63.73 -25.76
CA ILE A 512 19.51 62.60 -25.15
C ILE A 512 19.71 62.90 -23.66
N VAL A 513 19.20 62.02 -22.81
CA VAL A 513 19.36 62.06 -21.35
C VAL A 513 20.67 61.38 -20.95
N ALA A 514 20.95 60.21 -21.53
CA ALA A 514 22.16 59.43 -21.32
C ALA A 514 22.50 58.62 -22.58
N ALA A 515 23.79 58.34 -22.81
CA ALA A 515 24.22 57.45 -23.88
C ALA A 515 25.53 56.75 -23.49
N ALA A 516 25.74 55.53 -24.00
CA ALA A 516 26.95 54.75 -23.78
C ALA A 516 27.18 53.69 -24.86
N TYR A 517 28.44 53.28 -25.02
CA TYR A 517 28.88 52.23 -25.93
C TYR A 517 29.01 50.89 -25.18
N ILE A 518 28.43 49.84 -25.74
CA ILE A 518 28.34 48.51 -25.11
C ILE A 518 28.87 47.46 -26.08
N LYS A 519 29.85 46.66 -25.64
CA LYS A 519 30.42 45.55 -26.40
C LYS A 519 29.74 44.24 -26.00
N LEU A 520 29.31 43.46 -26.99
CA LEU A 520 28.62 42.18 -26.83
C LEU A 520 29.55 41.07 -27.32
N LEU A 521 30.11 40.24 -26.42
CA LEU A 521 30.98 39.10 -26.79
C LEU A 521 30.15 37.84 -27.00
N ILE A 522 30.19 37.29 -28.21
CA ILE A 522 29.51 36.02 -28.55
C ILE A 522 30.40 34.86 -28.13
N VAL A 523 29.90 33.95 -27.30
CA VAL A 523 30.64 32.79 -26.75
C VAL A 523 29.94 31.47 -27.07
N GLY A 524 30.67 30.36 -27.02
CA GLY A 524 30.12 29.03 -27.21
C GLY A 524 29.20 28.61 -26.05
N ASP A 525 28.36 27.61 -26.31
CA ASP A 525 27.52 26.98 -25.29
C ASP A 525 28.37 26.07 -24.39
N ALA A 526 28.12 26.09 -23.08
CA ALA A 526 28.83 25.22 -22.15
C ALA A 526 28.47 23.74 -22.40
N ALA A 527 29.44 22.83 -22.22
CA ALA A 527 29.18 21.39 -22.29
C ALA A 527 28.10 20.98 -21.28
N ALA A 528 27.07 20.27 -21.73
CA ALA A 528 26.01 19.77 -20.87
C ALA A 528 26.59 18.87 -19.76
N LYS A 529 26.10 19.06 -18.53
CA LYS A 529 26.52 18.25 -17.37
C LYS A 529 26.17 16.78 -17.62
N PRO A 530 27.00 15.83 -17.14
CA PRO A 530 26.65 14.42 -17.23
C PRO A 530 25.33 14.15 -16.50
N GLU A 531 24.49 13.32 -17.11
CA GLU A 531 23.27 12.82 -16.51
C GLU A 531 23.60 11.93 -15.29
N PRO A 532 22.67 11.82 -14.31
CA PRO A 532 22.83 10.93 -13.17
C PRO A 532 22.88 9.46 -13.59
N ASP A 533 23.50 8.63 -12.75
CA ASP A 533 23.65 7.19 -12.99
C ASP A 533 22.30 6.51 -13.26
N ILE A 534 22.32 5.58 -14.22
CA ILE A 534 21.11 4.91 -14.70
C ILE A 534 21.00 3.55 -14.04
N THR A 535 19.80 3.21 -13.58
CA THR A 535 19.46 1.88 -13.06
C THR A 535 18.21 1.35 -13.75
N ILE A 536 18.35 0.26 -14.49
CA ILE A 536 17.26 -0.44 -15.17
C ILE A 536 16.90 -1.65 -14.31
N THR A 537 15.65 -1.73 -13.86
CA THR A 537 15.22 -2.76 -12.91
C THR A 537 14.40 -3.85 -13.57
N GLU A 538 14.79 -5.11 -13.36
CA GLU A 538 14.00 -6.30 -13.65
C GLU A 538 13.53 -6.94 -12.36
N ASN A 539 12.29 -7.45 -12.33
CA ASN A 539 11.70 -8.07 -11.15
C ASN A 539 11.32 -9.53 -11.44
N ALA A 540 11.54 -10.40 -10.48
CA ALA A 540 11.06 -11.78 -10.48
C ALA A 540 10.47 -12.16 -9.11
N THR A 541 9.53 -13.10 -9.12
CA THR A 541 8.94 -13.66 -7.90
C THR A 541 9.12 -15.17 -7.92
N ILE A 542 9.70 -15.72 -6.86
CA ILE A 542 9.86 -17.16 -6.63
C ILE A 542 9.30 -17.54 -5.27
N GLY A 543 9.06 -18.83 -5.03
CA GLY A 543 8.71 -19.32 -3.71
C GLY A 543 9.93 -19.50 -2.83
N ILE A 544 9.70 -19.60 -1.52
CA ILE A 544 10.72 -20.09 -0.60
C ILE A 544 11.22 -21.47 -1.06
N ASP A 545 12.51 -21.70 -0.97
CA ASP A 545 13.15 -22.90 -1.52
C ASP A 545 14.48 -23.17 -0.82
N CYS A 546 14.93 -24.43 -0.82
CA CYS A 546 16.27 -24.77 -0.34
C CYS A 546 17.37 -24.17 -1.22
N ASN A 547 17.05 -23.83 -2.48
CA ASN A 547 17.91 -23.25 -3.49
C ASN A 547 19.17 -24.10 -3.76
N ASN A 548 18.98 -25.43 -3.74
CA ASN A 548 20.02 -26.41 -4.08
C ASN A 548 20.48 -26.26 -5.54
N SER A 549 19.56 -25.86 -6.42
CA SER A 549 19.87 -25.35 -7.75
C SER A 549 19.67 -23.84 -7.74
N ALA A 550 20.77 -23.09 -7.74
CA ALA A 550 20.73 -21.63 -7.62
C ALA A 550 19.77 -21.01 -8.64
N TYR A 551 18.89 -20.12 -8.18
CA TYR A 551 18.07 -19.31 -9.06
C TYR A 551 18.97 -18.50 -10.00
N THR A 552 18.69 -18.58 -11.30
CA THR A 552 19.44 -17.85 -12.33
C THR A 552 18.52 -17.04 -13.21
N TRP A 553 18.98 -15.85 -13.56
CA TRP A 553 18.39 -15.00 -14.59
C TRP A 553 19.49 -14.34 -15.40
N SER A 554 19.26 -14.15 -16.69
CA SER A 554 20.20 -13.46 -17.57
C SER A 554 19.46 -12.53 -18.50
N THR A 555 20.06 -11.37 -18.78
CA THR A 555 19.57 -10.49 -19.84
C THR A 555 19.59 -11.21 -21.18
N ASN A 556 18.57 -10.97 -22.00
CA ASN A 556 18.52 -11.42 -23.39
C ASN A 556 18.80 -10.27 -24.38
N ASP A 557 18.85 -10.58 -25.67
CA ASP A 557 19.11 -9.59 -26.72
C ASP A 557 18.06 -8.45 -26.75
N GLU A 558 16.80 -8.78 -26.49
CA GLU A 558 15.70 -7.82 -26.46
C GLU A 558 15.86 -6.82 -25.32
N PHE A 559 16.14 -7.29 -24.09
CA PHE A 559 16.35 -6.45 -22.92
C PHE A 559 17.52 -5.49 -23.14
N MET A 560 18.65 -5.99 -23.64
CA MET A 560 19.81 -5.14 -23.91
C MET A 560 19.50 -4.09 -24.98
N SER A 561 18.80 -4.47 -26.06
CA SER A 561 18.51 -3.57 -27.20
C SER A 561 17.42 -2.54 -26.90
N THR A 562 16.45 -2.87 -26.05
CA THR A 562 15.26 -2.03 -25.82
C THR A 562 15.32 -1.25 -24.52
N GLN A 563 16.13 -1.68 -23.55
CA GLN A 563 16.24 -1.04 -22.24
C GLN A 563 17.62 -0.42 -21.99
N VAL A 564 18.69 -1.20 -22.19
CA VAL A 564 20.05 -0.79 -21.79
C VAL A 564 20.69 0.17 -22.79
N TYR A 565 20.77 -0.21 -24.07
CA TYR A 565 21.42 0.63 -25.09
C TYR A 565 20.60 1.87 -25.44
N THR A 566 19.30 1.85 -25.16
CA THR A 566 18.35 2.96 -25.36
C THR A 566 18.22 3.85 -24.12
N PHE A 567 18.77 3.45 -22.97
CA PHE A 567 18.63 4.16 -21.71
C PHE A 567 17.15 4.43 -21.36
N SER A 568 16.31 3.38 -21.39
CA SER A 568 14.84 3.50 -21.33
C SER A 568 14.28 4.27 -20.12
N THR A 569 15.08 4.44 -19.06
CA THR A 569 14.71 5.22 -17.86
C THR A 569 15.13 6.69 -17.92
N ASN A 570 15.77 7.16 -19.00
CA ASN A 570 16.19 8.55 -19.18
C ASN A 570 15.99 9.04 -20.62
N GLU A 571 14.91 9.78 -20.84
CA GLU A 571 14.51 10.32 -22.15
C GLU A 571 15.46 11.39 -22.71
N LYS A 572 16.39 11.94 -21.91
CA LYS A 572 17.35 12.95 -22.37
C LYS A 572 18.57 12.37 -23.09
N LEU A 573 18.82 11.07 -22.92
CA LEU A 573 19.95 10.40 -23.56
C LEU A 573 19.52 9.81 -24.89
N THR A 574 20.34 10.02 -25.91
CA THR A 574 20.16 9.34 -27.20
C THR A 574 20.60 7.88 -27.08
N ALA A 575 19.85 6.97 -27.71
CA ALA A 575 20.24 5.57 -27.78
C ALA A 575 21.62 5.42 -28.44
N LEU A 576 22.45 4.55 -27.88
CA LEU A 576 23.73 4.17 -28.47
C LEU A 576 23.57 2.86 -29.25
N SER A 577 24.30 2.72 -30.36
CA SER A 577 24.48 1.40 -30.94
C SER A 577 25.23 0.50 -29.95
N LYS A 578 25.08 -0.82 -30.08
CA LYS A 578 25.81 -1.81 -29.28
C LYS A 578 27.30 -1.48 -29.21
N GLU A 579 27.93 -1.21 -30.35
CA GLU A 579 29.37 -0.95 -30.39
C GLU A 579 29.75 0.39 -29.74
N GLN A 580 28.92 1.43 -29.88
CA GLN A 580 29.15 2.69 -29.17
C GLN A 580 29.01 2.50 -27.65
N PHE A 581 28.02 1.74 -27.19
CA PHE A 581 27.83 1.45 -25.78
C PHE A 581 29.04 0.72 -25.19
N HIS A 582 29.49 -0.38 -25.80
CA HIS A 582 30.63 -1.18 -25.29
C HIS A 582 32.00 -0.55 -25.57
N THR A 583 32.06 0.48 -26.41
CA THR A 583 33.25 1.33 -26.53
C THR A 583 33.28 2.36 -25.39
N LEU A 584 32.12 2.91 -25.03
CA LEU A 584 32.01 3.92 -23.97
C LEU A 584 32.03 3.31 -22.55
N TYR A 585 31.50 2.10 -22.37
CA TYR A 585 31.29 1.46 -21.08
C TYR A 585 31.96 0.09 -21.01
N GLY A 586 32.65 -0.17 -19.89
CA GLY A 586 33.23 -1.48 -19.55
C GLY A 586 32.52 -2.13 -18.35
N TYR A 587 32.42 -3.46 -18.34
CA TYR A 587 31.82 -4.18 -17.21
C TYR A 587 32.69 -4.08 -15.95
N ALA A 588 32.09 -3.62 -14.85
CA ALA A 588 32.74 -3.54 -13.56
C ALA A 588 32.68 -4.89 -12.83
N ALA A 589 33.76 -5.66 -12.90
CA ALA A 589 33.84 -6.96 -12.23
C ALA A 589 33.96 -6.85 -10.69
N ALA A 590 34.37 -5.70 -10.18
CA ALA A 590 34.45 -5.42 -8.74
C ALA A 590 33.18 -4.71 -8.24
N PRO A 591 32.78 -4.90 -6.98
CA PRO A 591 31.65 -4.18 -6.39
C PRO A 591 31.84 -2.66 -6.50
N VAL A 592 30.80 -1.97 -6.97
CA VAL A 592 30.78 -0.52 -7.12
C VAL A 592 30.01 0.08 -5.94
N VAL A 593 30.61 1.04 -5.24
CA VAL A 593 29.99 1.73 -4.11
C VAL A 593 28.68 2.39 -4.55
N GLY A 594 27.60 2.11 -3.82
CA GLY A 594 26.24 2.58 -4.14
C GLY A 594 25.35 1.55 -4.86
N PHE A 595 25.91 0.39 -5.24
CA PHE A 595 25.20 -0.72 -5.88
C PHE A 595 25.35 -2.00 -5.05
N ASP A 596 24.80 -1.98 -3.83
CA ASP A 596 24.98 -3.06 -2.85
C ASP A 596 23.99 -4.22 -3.07
N ASN A 597 24.52 -5.44 -3.07
CA ASN A 597 23.70 -6.64 -3.21
C ASN A 597 23.05 -7.03 -1.87
N VAL A 598 21.81 -7.53 -1.93
CA VAL A 598 21.11 -8.18 -0.82
C VAL A 598 21.07 -9.67 -1.08
N GLY A 599 21.76 -10.43 -0.24
CA GLY A 599 22.04 -11.86 -0.42
C GLY A 599 23.41 -12.13 -1.07
N THR A 600 23.76 -13.41 -1.14
CA THR A 600 24.96 -13.87 -1.84
C THR A 600 24.61 -14.13 -3.30
N TRP A 601 25.34 -13.48 -4.21
CA TRP A 601 25.13 -13.54 -5.65
C TRP A 601 26.44 -13.76 -6.40
N ASN A 602 26.36 -14.46 -7.51
CA ASN A 602 27.39 -14.50 -8.54
C ASN A 602 26.87 -13.76 -9.78
N VAL A 603 27.45 -12.59 -10.06
CA VAL A 603 27.04 -11.73 -11.20
C VAL A 603 28.20 -11.63 -12.19
N THR A 604 27.95 -12.05 -13.43
CA THR A 604 28.99 -12.16 -14.47
C THR A 604 28.52 -11.56 -15.78
N GLU A 605 29.45 -10.99 -16.55
CA GLU A 605 29.18 -10.55 -17.93
C GLU A 605 29.05 -11.76 -18.85
N ILE A 606 28.07 -11.71 -19.75
CA ILE A 606 27.87 -12.66 -20.84
C ILE A 606 28.61 -12.15 -22.06
N LEU A 607 29.70 -12.83 -22.40
CA LEU A 607 30.49 -12.59 -23.61
C LEU A 607 30.08 -13.58 -24.69
N THR A 608 29.67 -13.09 -25.86
CA THR A 608 29.35 -13.95 -27.01
C THR A 608 30.59 -14.19 -27.87
N ALA A 609 30.91 -15.47 -28.11
CA ALA A 609 32.11 -15.86 -28.83
C ALA A 609 31.89 -15.85 -30.35
N GLY A 610 32.74 -15.12 -31.07
CA GLY A 610 33.24 -15.54 -32.39
C GLY A 610 32.81 -14.75 -33.62
N ASP A 611 31.70 -13.99 -33.61
CA ASP A 611 31.27 -13.25 -34.82
C ASP A 611 30.79 -11.81 -34.58
N ASN A 612 30.89 -11.29 -33.34
CA ASN A 612 30.44 -9.95 -32.93
C ASN A 612 28.98 -9.63 -33.27
N LYS A 613 28.10 -10.61 -33.54
CA LYS A 613 26.70 -10.31 -33.94
C LYS A 613 25.75 -10.17 -32.76
N ALA A 614 25.89 -10.99 -31.72
CA ALA A 614 25.00 -10.96 -30.55
C ALA A 614 25.30 -9.79 -29.59
N ASN A 615 24.32 -9.44 -28.74
CA ASN A 615 24.54 -8.46 -27.68
C ASN A 615 25.37 -9.07 -26.55
N ARG A 616 26.11 -8.22 -25.82
CA ARG A 616 26.67 -8.60 -24.51
C ARG A 616 25.58 -8.40 -23.46
N GLY A 617 25.64 -9.17 -22.38
CA GLY A 617 24.63 -9.14 -21.32
C GLY A 617 25.21 -9.42 -19.94
N ALA A 618 24.34 -9.65 -18.96
CA ALA A 618 24.74 -10.06 -17.62
C ALA A 618 23.94 -11.30 -17.17
N LYS A 619 24.61 -12.21 -16.44
CA LYS A 619 24.02 -13.36 -15.76
C LYS A 619 24.06 -13.10 -14.25
N PHE A 620 22.90 -13.26 -13.63
CA PHE A 620 22.69 -13.18 -12.19
C PHE A 620 22.38 -14.58 -11.66
N GLU A 621 23.10 -15.00 -10.62
CA GLU A 621 22.93 -16.28 -9.97
C GLU A 621 22.84 -16.07 -8.46
N LEU A 622 21.66 -16.30 -7.88
CA LEU A 622 21.40 -16.15 -6.45
C LEU A 622 21.84 -17.42 -5.73
N THR A 623 22.96 -17.36 -5.01
CA THR A 623 23.56 -18.51 -4.32
C THR A 623 23.24 -18.55 -2.82
N THR A 624 22.29 -17.73 -2.36
CA THR A 624 21.82 -17.80 -0.97
C THR A 624 21.00 -19.06 -0.78
N ALA A 625 21.40 -19.93 0.15
CA ALA A 625 20.71 -21.18 0.42
C ALA A 625 20.69 -21.42 1.95
N PRO A 626 19.52 -21.71 2.55
CA PRO A 626 18.18 -21.67 1.94
C PRO A 626 17.70 -20.24 1.66
N LEU A 627 16.65 -20.10 0.84
CA LEU A 627 15.98 -18.81 0.65
C LEU A 627 15.05 -18.52 1.82
N GLU A 628 15.15 -17.32 2.36
CA GLU A 628 14.18 -16.74 3.27
C GLU A 628 13.13 -15.91 2.51
N ALA A 629 11.92 -15.79 3.07
CA ALA A 629 10.85 -14.94 2.57
C ALA A 629 11.18 -13.44 2.71
N LYS A 630 11.98 -12.93 1.77
CA LYS A 630 12.41 -11.53 1.67
C LYS A 630 12.72 -11.16 0.22
N THR A 631 13.19 -9.93 0.01
CA THR A 631 13.63 -9.45 -1.30
C THR A 631 15.15 -9.51 -1.41
N TYR A 632 15.64 -10.16 -2.45
CA TYR A 632 17.05 -10.20 -2.82
C TYR A 632 17.29 -9.25 -3.99
N VAL A 633 18.45 -8.62 -4.01
CA VAL A 633 18.80 -7.60 -5.01
C VAL A 633 20.24 -7.83 -5.46
N ALA A 634 20.48 -7.74 -6.76
CA ALA A 634 21.82 -7.71 -7.30
C ALA A 634 21.96 -6.73 -8.46
N TYR A 635 23.19 -6.26 -8.67
CA TYR A 635 23.52 -5.29 -9.72
C TYR A 635 24.60 -5.81 -10.66
N ALA A 636 24.38 -5.66 -11.96
CA ALA A 636 25.42 -5.73 -12.99
C ALA A 636 25.71 -4.30 -13.46
N VAL A 637 26.95 -3.83 -13.26
CA VAL A 637 27.30 -2.42 -13.47
C VAL A 637 28.28 -2.27 -14.63
N TYR A 638 27.97 -1.33 -15.53
CA TYR A 638 28.85 -0.89 -16.60
C TYR A 638 29.36 0.51 -16.28
N GLU A 639 30.69 0.68 -16.21
CA GLU A 639 31.37 1.95 -15.89
C GLU A 639 31.90 2.62 -17.16
N LYS A 640 31.64 3.93 -17.27
CA LYS A 640 32.08 4.76 -18.38
C LYS A 640 33.61 4.89 -18.38
N THR A 641 34.22 4.81 -19.57
CA THR A 641 35.66 5.04 -19.73
C THR A 641 36.07 6.46 -19.32
N THR A 642 37.32 6.61 -18.88
CA THR A 642 37.96 7.91 -18.63
C THR A 642 38.78 8.41 -19.82
N ASP A 643 38.84 7.64 -20.91
CA ASP A 643 39.58 8.01 -22.12
C ASP A 643 38.86 9.15 -22.86
N ALA A 644 39.50 10.32 -22.90
CA ALA A 644 38.94 11.51 -23.51
C ALA A 644 38.71 11.34 -25.02
N ASP A 645 39.58 10.62 -25.72
CA ASP A 645 39.48 10.42 -27.18
C ASP A 645 38.27 9.54 -27.53
N VAL A 646 38.00 8.53 -26.69
CA VAL A 646 36.78 7.71 -26.81
C VAL A 646 35.53 8.54 -26.55
N ILE A 647 35.52 9.33 -25.47
CA ILE A 647 34.37 10.17 -25.10
C ILE A 647 34.03 11.16 -26.21
N VAL A 648 35.01 11.83 -26.81
CA VAL A 648 34.75 12.80 -27.89
C VAL A 648 34.39 12.14 -29.23
N SER A 649 34.71 10.85 -29.42
CA SER A 649 34.35 10.10 -30.64
C SER A 649 32.86 9.77 -30.73
N ILE A 650 32.14 9.85 -29.61
CA ILE A 650 30.70 9.58 -29.51
C ILE A 650 29.97 10.92 -29.34
N ALA A 651 28.99 11.19 -30.20
CA ALA A 651 28.15 12.39 -30.09
C ALA A 651 27.51 12.46 -28.69
N ASN A 652 27.58 13.61 -28.03
CA ASN A 652 27.16 13.81 -26.65
C ASN A 652 27.83 12.87 -25.62
N GLY A 653 28.99 12.26 -25.95
CA GLY A 653 29.72 11.32 -25.09
C GLY A 653 29.96 11.84 -23.68
N GLY A 654 30.14 13.15 -23.50
CA GLY A 654 30.27 13.81 -22.20
C GLY A 654 29.01 13.80 -21.33
N MET A 655 27.82 13.78 -21.93
CA MET A 655 26.53 13.81 -21.23
C MET A 655 26.14 12.46 -20.61
N TYR A 656 26.65 11.36 -21.15
CA TYR A 656 26.30 10.03 -20.64
C TYR A 656 26.81 9.81 -19.20
N PRO A 657 26.03 9.10 -18.34
CA PRO A 657 26.32 8.95 -16.92
C PRO A 657 27.58 8.14 -16.64
N LYS A 658 28.08 8.21 -15.40
CA LYS A 658 29.25 7.44 -15.00
C LYS A 658 28.95 5.94 -14.99
N TYR A 659 27.80 5.54 -14.45
CA TYR A 659 27.39 4.15 -14.37
C TYR A 659 26.04 3.89 -15.05
N VAL A 660 25.95 2.72 -15.68
CA VAL A 660 24.71 2.12 -16.16
C VAL A 660 24.60 0.76 -15.48
N ALA A 661 23.61 0.61 -14.60
CA ALA A 661 23.40 -0.60 -13.82
C ALA A 661 22.12 -1.31 -14.24
N ILE A 662 22.18 -2.64 -14.29
CA ILE A 662 21.03 -3.52 -14.37
C ILE A 662 20.79 -4.07 -12.97
N LYS A 663 19.62 -3.77 -12.40
CA LYS A 663 19.19 -4.20 -11.08
C LYS A 663 18.22 -5.37 -11.23
N HIS A 664 18.60 -6.54 -10.73
CA HIS A 664 17.69 -7.68 -10.64
C HIS A 664 17.11 -7.79 -9.23
N VAL A 665 15.79 -7.82 -9.12
CA VAL A 665 15.06 -7.89 -7.85
C VAL A 665 14.29 -9.18 -7.79
N VAL A 666 14.61 -10.04 -6.83
CA VAL A 666 13.93 -11.33 -6.63
C VAL A 666 13.16 -11.28 -5.32
N LYS A 667 11.84 -11.31 -5.41
CA LYS A 667 10.95 -11.45 -4.27
C LYS A 667 10.70 -12.93 -3.97
N VAL A 668 10.97 -13.35 -2.74
CA VAL A 668 10.68 -14.71 -2.27
C VAL A 668 9.39 -14.70 -1.47
N ASP A 669 8.36 -15.36 -1.98
CA ASP A 669 7.07 -15.49 -1.32
C ASP A 669 7.11 -16.63 -0.26
N PRO A 670 6.47 -16.43 0.91
CA PRO A 670 6.35 -17.48 1.91
C PRO A 670 5.41 -18.61 1.44
N ILE A 671 5.43 -19.72 2.17
CA ILE A 671 4.48 -20.83 1.97
C ILE A 671 3.05 -20.27 2.11
N ASN A 672 2.23 -20.49 1.09
CA ASN A 672 0.83 -20.06 1.03
C ASN A 672 -0.14 -21.24 0.80
N PHE A 673 0.34 -22.47 1.01
CA PHE A 673 -0.40 -23.71 0.83
C PHE A 673 -0.30 -24.58 2.08
N THR A 674 -1.17 -25.58 2.16
CA THR A 674 -1.21 -26.54 3.27
C THR A 674 -1.23 -27.95 2.73
N ALA A 675 -0.92 -28.92 3.58
CA ALA A 675 -1.07 -30.33 3.32
C ALA A 675 -2.23 -30.91 4.15
N THR A 676 -2.80 -32.01 3.67
CA THR A 676 -3.82 -32.78 4.38
C THR A 676 -3.46 -34.26 4.30
N ALA A 677 -3.32 -34.92 5.44
CA ALA A 677 -3.12 -36.36 5.52
C ALA A 677 -4.34 -37.09 4.95
N LYS A 678 -4.09 -38.09 4.09
CA LYS A 678 -5.11 -38.92 3.42
C LYS A 678 -5.80 -39.89 4.37
N GLU A 679 -6.58 -40.80 3.78
CA GLU A 679 -7.49 -41.74 4.42
C GLU A 679 -6.89 -42.45 5.64
N LYS A 680 -7.57 -42.24 6.77
CA LYS A 680 -7.42 -42.98 8.01
C LYS A 680 -7.91 -44.42 7.82
N ALA A 681 -7.19 -45.41 8.35
CA ALA A 681 -7.59 -46.81 8.27
C ALA A 681 -8.94 -47.04 8.99
N PRO A 682 -10.00 -47.55 8.32
CA PRO A 682 -11.37 -47.53 8.87
C PRO A 682 -11.56 -48.18 10.24
N ASN A 683 -10.75 -49.19 10.58
CA ASN A 683 -10.86 -49.93 11.84
C ASN A 683 -9.95 -49.42 12.97
N ALA A 684 -9.07 -48.46 12.67
CA ALA A 684 -8.08 -47.95 13.63
C ALA A 684 -8.56 -46.68 14.37
N TRP A 685 -9.64 -46.04 13.89
CA TRP A 685 -10.07 -44.71 14.34
C TRP A 685 -11.51 -44.69 14.84
N ASN A 686 -11.73 -43.88 15.88
CA ASN A 686 -13.04 -43.46 16.34
C ASN A 686 -13.07 -41.93 16.41
N GLY A 687 -13.66 -41.30 15.39
CA GLY A 687 -13.56 -39.85 15.20
C GLY A 687 -12.09 -39.42 15.02
N ASN A 688 -11.61 -38.51 15.88
CA ASN A 688 -10.22 -38.06 15.87
C ASN A 688 -9.30 -38.82 16.84
N THR A 689 -9.74 -39.97 17.35
CA THR A 689 -8.97 -40.76 18.31
C THR A 689 -8.61 -42.13 17.73
N ALA A 690 -7.32 -42.44 17.72
CA ALA A 690 -6.78 -43.78 17.53
C ALA A 690 -6.50 -44.45 18.88
N SER A 691 -6.33 -45.76 18.91
CA SER A 691 -6.03 -46.50 20.14
C SER A 691 -4.89 -47.48 19.93
N ILE A 692 -3.95 -47.50 20.87
CA ILE A 692 -2.87 -48.49 20.94
C ILE A 692 -3.18 -49.46 22.06
N TYR A 693 -2.98 -50.74 21.76
CA TYR A 693 -3.35 -51.85 22.64
C TYR A 693 -2.11 -52.60 23.12
N CYS A 694 -2.27 -53.34 24.22
CA CYS A 694 -1.25 -54.29 24.65
C CYS A 694 -1.15 -55.46 23.67
N GLN A 695 0.06 -55.90 23.33
CA GLN A 695 0.27 -57.05 22.46
C GLN A 695 -0.54 -58.26 22.94
N THR A 696 -1.16 -58.97 22.00
CA THR A 696 -1.93 -60.19 22.31
C THR A 696 -1.01 -61.32 22.79
N PRO A 697 -1.47 -62.20 23.70
CA PRO A 697 -0.72 -63.37 24.13
C PRO A 697 -0.20 -64.21 22.94
N GLY A 698 1.09 -64.57 22.96
CA GLY A 698 1.75 -65.35 21.91
C GLY A 698 3.18 -65.75 22.32
N THR A 699 3.79 -66.70 21.62
CA THR A 699 5.09 -67.29 21.98
C THR A 699 6.27 -66.30 21.93
N THR A 700 6.18 -65.25 21.12
CA THR A 700 7.21 -64.21 20.94
C THR A 700 6.81 -62.86 21.50
N ASN A 701 5.54 -62.70 21.91
CA ASN A 701 5.01 -61.43 22.37
C ASN A 701 5.30 -61.24 23.86
N THR A 702 5.59 -60.01 24.23
CA THR A 702 5.72 -59.61 25.64
C THR A 702 4.53 -58.73 26.00
N THR A 703 4.25 -58.51 27.28
CA THR A 703 3.15 -57.63 27.67
C THR A 703 3.53 -56.16 27.50
N GLN A 704 3.70 -55.74 26.25
CA GLN A 704 4.06 -54.39 25.83
C GLN A 704 2.88 -53.66 25.21
N ILE A 705 2.77 -52.36 25.45
CA ILE A 705 1.81 -51.47 24.76
C ILE A 705 2.63 -50.69 23.72
N ILE A 706 2.68 -51.24 22.52
CA ILE A 706 3.43 -50.71 21.38
C ILE A 706 2.57 -50.77 20.12
N GLY A 707 2.83 -49.90 19.16
CA GLY A 707 2.20 -49.96 17.85
C GLY A 707 2.90 -49.08 16.82
N ASP A 708 2.63 -49.37 15.55
CA ASP A 708 3.10 -48.58 14.42
C ASP A 708 2.02 -47.56 14.02
N LEU A 709 2.34 -46.27 14.13
CA LEU A 709 1.45 -45.17 13.77
C LEU A 709 1.14 -45.12 12.28
N ASN A 710 2.00 -45.68 11.41
CA ASN A 710 1.72 -45.78 9.98
C ASN A 710 0.56 -46.75 9.69
N GLU A 711 0.36 -47.79 10.51
CA GLU A 711 -0.78 -48.71 10.37
C GLU A 711 -2.13 -48.03 10.63
N LEU A 712 -2.13 -46.84 11.24
CA LEU A 712 -3.32 -46.01 11.39
C LEU A 712 -3.78 -45.42 10.05
N PHE A 713 -2.97 -45.45 9.00
CA PHE A 713 -3.29 -44.86 7.69
C PHE A 713 -3.38 -45.94 6.61
N VAL A 714 -4.22 -45.70 5.60
CA VAL A 714 -4.40 -46.65 4.50
C VAL A 714 -3.07 -46.88 3.76
N GLY A 715 -2.67 -48.14 3.63
CA GLY A 715 -1.44 -48.54 2.95
C GLY A 715 -0.17 -48.49 3.80
N GLY A 716 -0.28 -48.31 5.12
CA GLY A 716 0.87 -48.38 6.04
C GLY A 716 1.85 -47.22 5.88
N LYS A 717 1.36 -46.04 5.49
CA LYS A 717 2.11 -44.77 5.45
C LYS A 717 1.16 -43.58 5.39
N VAL A 718 1.63 -42.41 5.84
CA VAL A 718 0.89 -41.16 5.64
C VAL A 718 1.10 -40.69 4.20
N GLN A 719 0.01 -40.42 3.50
CA GLN A 719 0.02 -39.78 2.19
C GLN A 719 -0.60 -38.39 2.34
N PHE A 720 -0.19 -37.43 1.51
CA PHE A 720 -0.66 -36.05 1.62
C PHE A 720 -1.28 -35.57 0.30
N ASP A 721 -2.33 -34.77 0.41
CA ASP A 721 -2.81 -33.90 -0.67
C ASP A 721 -2.49 -32.45 -0.32
N TYR A 722 -1.96 -31.70 -1.29
CA TYR A 722 -1.76 -30.27 -1.15
C TYR A 722 -3.03 -29.48 -1.47
N SER A 723 -3.19 -28.32 -0.85
CA SER A 723 -4.21 -27.36 -1.25
C SER A 723 -3.99 -26.87 -2.68
N SER A 724 -5.05 -26.35 -3.31
CA SER A 724 -5.00 -25.86 -4.70
C SER A 724 -4.04 -24.69 -4.94
N SER A 725 -3.53 -24.06 -3.88
CA SER A 725 -2.55 -22.96 -3.94
C SER A 725 -1.12 -23.44 -4.16
N PHE A 726 -0.84 -24.74 -4.06
CA PHE A 726 0.48 -25.29 -4.31
C PHE A 726 0.86 -25.22 -5.79
N ASP A 727 2.04 -24.68 -6.07
CA ASP A 727 2.63 -24.57 -7.40
C ASP A 727 4.04 -25.16 -7.38
N ALA A 728 4.21 -26.31 -8.03
CA ALA A 728 5.48 -27.03 -8.07
C ALA A 728 6.60 -26.27 -8.81
N GLY A 729 6.26 -25.37 -9.74
CA GLY A 729 7.25 -24.52 -10.41
C GLY A 729 7.75 -23.40 -9.50
N LYS A 730 6.88 -22.91 -8.61
CA LYS A 730 7.21 -21.85 -7.65
C LYS A 730 7.90 -22.37 -6.38
N PHE A 731 7.52 -23.56 -5.91
CA PHE A 731 8.03 -24.19 -4.69
C PHE A 731 8.63 -25.58 -4.97
N PRO A 732 9.73 -25.67 -5.75
CA PRO A 732 10.24 -26.96 -6.22
C PRO A 732 10.81 -27.84 -5.08
N SER A 733 11.31 -27.28 -3.98
CA SER A 733 11.72 -28.08 -2.82
C SER A 733 10.55 -28.69 -2.04
N PHE A 734 9.31 -28.32 -2.35
CA PHE A 734 8.11 -28.79 -1.65
C PHE A 734 7.29 -29.80 -2.44
N VAL A 735 7.79 -30.29 -3.58
CA VAL A 735 7.18 -31.44 -4.26
C VAL A 735 7.27 -32.68 -3.37
N ALA A 736 6.27 -33.57 -3.44
CA ALA A 736 6.14 -34.68 -2.51
C ALA A 736 7.38 -35.60 -2.42
N ASP A 737 8.12 -35.77 -3.53
CA ASP A 737 9.35 -36.58 -3.56
C ASP A 737 10.52 -35.97 -2.75
N ASN A 738 10.45 -34.67 -2.44
CA ASN A 738 11.44 -33.92 -1.66
C ASN A 738 11.02 -33.69 -0.21
N MET A 739 9.88 -34.26 0.20
CA MET A 739 9.28 -34.03 1.50
C MET A 739 9.30 -35.31 2.33
N GLU A 740 9.58 -35.16 3.62
CA GLU A 740 9.50 -36.21 4.62
C GLU A 740 8.51 -35.83 5.70
N TYR A 741 7.88 -36.83 6.32
CA TYR A 741 6.99 -36.61 7.45
C TYR A 741 7.53 -37.29 8.70
N THR A 742 7.26 -36.72 9.86
CA THR A 742 7.54 -37.33 11.16
C THR A 742 6.34 -37.20 12.08
N PHE A 743 6.10 -38.20 12.90
CA PHE A 743 5.16 -38.08 14.01
C PHE A 743 5.84 -37.42 15.21
N VAL A 744 5.09 -36.56 15.89
CA VAL A 744 5.54 -35.91 17.13
C VAL A 744 4.43 -35.87 18.15
N PHE A 745 4.77 -35.78 19.43
CA PHE A 745 3.82 -35.37 20.44
C PHE A 745 3.51 -33.87 20.30
N SER A 746 2.24 -33.53 20.13
CA SER A 746 1.80 -32.14 19.98
C SER A 746 2.03 -31.35 21.27
N GLU A 747 2.38 -30.06 21.13
CA GLU A 747 2.43 -29.11 22.24
C GLU A 747 1.07 -28.95 22.93
N LYS A 748 -0.03 -29.37 22.31
CA LYS A 748 -1.34 -29.43 22.94
C LYS A 748 -1.43 -30.39 24.13
N ASN A 749 -0.44 -31.25 24.34
CA ASN A 749 -0.30 -32.03 25.58
C ASN A 749 0.08 -31.15 26.78
N LEU A 750 0.76 -30.03 26.56
CA LEU A 750 1.29 -29.20 27.64
C LEU A 750 0.16 -28.62 28.50
N LYS A 751 0.49 -28.33 29.77
CA LYS A 751 -0.45 -27.81 30.79
C LYS A 751 -1.30 -26.64 30.30
N ALA A 752 -0.73 -25.77 29.46
CA ALA A 752 -1.40 -24.60 28.93
C ALA A 752 -2.66 -24.94 28.11
N THR A 753 -2.66 -26.09 27.41
CA THR A 753 -3.78 -26.53 26.57
C THR A 753 -4.50 -27.73 27.17
N ARG A 754 -3.77 -28.77 27.60
CA ARG A 754 -4.37 -30.01 28.13
C ARG A 754 -4.90 -29.90 29.55
N GLY A 755 -4.34 -28.98 30.34
CA GLY A 755 -4.55 -28.93 31.79
C GLY A 755 -3.73 -29.99 32.54
N LEU A 756 -4.17 -30.31 33.76
CA LEU A 756 -3.57 -31.36 34.59
C LEU A 756 -4.22 -32.72 34.29
N VAL A 757 -3.42 -33.79 34.34
CA VAL A 757 -3.88 -35.17 34.26
C VAL A 757 -3.81 -35.82 35.64
N THR A 758 -4.74 -36.72 35.96
CA THR A 758 -4.85 -37.35 37.29
C THR A 758 -4.64 -38.85 37.18
N GLY A 759 -3.72 -39.40 37.98
CA GLY A 759 -3.48 -40.84 38.09
C GLY A 759 -4.57 -41.56 38.89
N VAL A 760 -4.55 -42.90 38.86
CA VAL A 760 -5.48 -43.75 39.63
C VAL A 760 -5.37 -43.51 41.15
N ASP A 761 -4.19 -43.15 41.64
CA ASP A 761 -3.94 -42.80 43.06
C ASP A 761 -4.40 -41.38 43.46
N GLY A 762 -4.94 -40.60 42.51
CA GLY A 762 -5.34 -39.21 42.71
C GLY A 762 -4.22 -38.17 42.56
N THR A 763 -2.97 -38.60 42.32
CA THR A 763 -1.86 -37.68 42.06
C THR A 763 -2.08 -36.96 40.74
N GLN A 764 -1.88 -35.63 40.76
CA GLN A 764 -2.00 -34.79 39.57
C GLN A 764 -0.64 -34.46 38.98
N TYR A 765 -0.55 -34.52 37.66
CA TYR A 765 0.65 -34.25 36.86
C TYR A 765 0.36 -33.20 35.80
N GLN A 766 1.40 -32.50 35.38
CA GLN A 766 1.40 -31.81 34.10
C GLN A 766 2.24 -32.62 33.10
N LEU A 767 1.86 -32.59 31.82
CA LEU A 767 2.63 -33.23 30.77
C LEU A 767 3.70 -32.28 30.23
N ALA A 768 4.85 -32.85 29.89
CA ALA A 768 6.00 -32.16 29.31
C ALA A 768 6.54 -32.96 28.11
N LEU A 769 7.22 -32.27 27.19
CA LEU A 769 7.82 -32.85 25.99
C LEU A 769 9.32 -32.62 26.01
N ASN A 770 10.10 -33.56 25.49
CA ASN A 770 11.51 -33.31 25.16
C ASN A 770 11.63 -32.33 23.97
N ALA A 771 12.85 -31.84 23.70
CA ALA A 771 13.10 -30.84 22.66
C ALA A 771 12.65 -31.32 21.26
N ASP A 772 12.89 -32.59 20.96
CA ASP A 772 12.55 -33.20 19.66
C ASP A 772 11.08 -33.63 19.57
N LYS A 773 10.29 -33.45 20.65
CA LYS A 773 8.88 -33.85 20.75
C LYS A 773 8.62 -35.34 20.48
N THR A 774 9.63 -36.18 20.68
CA THR A 774 9.57 -37.65 20.56
C THR A 774 9.29 -38.35 21.89
N GLU A 775 9.29 -37.64 23.01
CA GLU A 775 8.98 -38.20 24.33
C GLU A 775 7.95 -37.36 25.07
N LEU A 776 6.96 -38.04 25.66
CA LEU A 776 5.96 -37.48 26.56
C LEU A 776 6.30 -37.87 28.00
N HIS A 777 6.37 -36.88 28.88
CA HIS A 777 6.71 -37.04 30.30
C HIS A 777 5.58 -36.52 31.19
N ALA A 778 5.38 -37.14 32.35
CA ALA A 778 4.47 -36.65 33.40
C ALA A 778 5.29 -36.15 34.58
N VAL A 779 5.23 -34.85 34.84
CA VAL A 779 6.03 -34.17 35.86
C VAL A 779 5.14 -33.49 36.89
N GLY A 780 5.74 -33.04 38.01
CA GLY A 780 5.01 -32.45 39.12
C GLY A 780 4.14 -31.25 38.70
N LYS A 781 2.87 -31.21 39.15
CA LYS A 781 1.85 -30.24 38.74
C LYS A 781 2.21 -28.75 38.93
N ASP A 782 3.10 -28.46 39.87
CA ASP A 782 3.48 -27.09 40.28
C ASP A 782 4.84 -26.64 39.72
N LEU A 783 5.53 -27.48 38.94
CA LEU A 783 6.80 -27.12 38.32
C LEU A 783 6.62 -26.05 37.23
N THR A 784 7.60 -25.16 37.08
CA THR A 784 7.61 -24.11 36.06
C THR A 784 9.01 -23.90 35.47
N GLY A 785 9.10 -23.35 34.26
CA GLY A 785 10.36 -22.97 33.61
C GLY A 785 11.40 -24.10 33.56
N THR A 786 12.62 -23.80 33.96
CA THR A 786 13.76 -24.75 33.96
C THR A 786 13.55 -25.98 34.85
N ALA A 787 12.68 -25.91 35.85
CA ALA A 787 12.36 -27.06 36.70
C ALA A 787 11.53 -28.12 35.95
N VAL A 788 10.71 -27.72 34.98
CA VAL A 788 9.99 -28.67 34.09
C VAL A 788 11.00 -29.38 33.20
N ALA A 789 11.90 -28.63 32.54
CA ALA A 789 12.93 -29.19 31.69
C ALA A 789 13.85 -30.18 32.43
N SER A 790 14.20 -29.87 33.69
CA SER A 790 15.02 -30.75 34.54
C SER A 790 14.29 -32.03 34.98
N ALA A 791 12.96 -32.05 34.92
CA ALA A 791 12.14 -33.19 35.31
C ALA A 791 11.84 -34.16 34.14
N ILE A 792 12.22 -33.81 32.91
CA ILE A 792 12.19 -34.70 31.73
C ILE A 792 13.29 -35.75 31.92
N THR A 793 12.91 -36.91 32.47
CA THR A 793 13.84 -37.97 32.89
C THR A 793 13.20 -39.33 32.64
N ALA A 794 14.00 -40.39 32.58
CA ALA A 794 13.50 -41.76 32.36
C ALA A 794 12.44 -42.20 33.37
N ASP A 795 12.49 -41.74 34.63
CA ASP A 795 11.51 -42.07 35.66
C ASP A 795 10.14 -41.44 35.43
N ASN A 796 10.10 -40.30 34.72
CA ASN A 796 8.88 -39.55 34.41
C ASN A 796 8.34 -39.82 32.99
N LEU A 797 9.00 -40.66 32.21
CA LEU A 797 8.59 -41.00 30.85
C LEU A 797 7.21 -41.68 30.86
N VAL A 798 6.34 -41.26 29.94
CA VAL A 798 4.98 -41.80 29.75
C VAL A 798 4.87 -42.54 28.43
N ALA A 799 5.38 -41.95 27.35
CA ALA A 799 5.43 -42.58 26.03
C ALA A 799 6.60 -42.01 25.22
N SER A 800 7.12 -42.81 24.30
CA SER A 800 8.19 -42.41 23.39
C SER A 800 7.88 -42.84 21.96
N LEU A 801 8.45 -42.12 20.99
CA LEU A 801 8.44 -42.43 19.58
C LEU A 801 9.84 -42.88 19.13
N SER A 802 9.89 -43.80 18.18
CA SER A 802 11.12 -44.33 17.62
C SER A 802 10.95 -44.79 16.17
N ASP A 803 12.04 -45.32 15.60
CA ASP A 803 12.13 -45.83 14.22
C ASP A 803 11.92 -44.73 13.15
N ALA A 804 11.88 -45.12 11.88
CA ALA A 804 11.77 -44.23 10.75
C ALA A 804 10.52 -43.33 10.87
N ASN A 805 10.70 -42.03 10.70
CA ASN A 805 9.62 -41.04 10.80
C ASN A 805 8.91 -41.02 12.16
N ASN A 806 9.55 -41.54 13.22
CA ASN A 806 8.97 -41.65 14.57
C ASN A 806 7.65 -42.45 14.60
N ASN A 807 7.52 -43.47 13.74
CA ASN A 807 6.27 -44.21 13.59
C ASN A 807 6.01 -45.22 14.72
N ASP A 808 7.04 -45.74 15.38
CA ASP A 808 6.86 -46.68 16.48
C ASP A 808 6.57 -45.94 17.77
N VAL A 809 5.37 -46.15 18.34
CA VAL A 809 5.01 -45.61 19.65
C VAL A 809 5.10 -46.68 20.72
N THR A 810 5.73 -46.35 21.84
CA THR A 810 5.85 -47.22 23.02
C THR A 810 5.32 -46.50 24.25
N PHE A 811 4.38 -47.14 24.96
CA PHE A 811 3.97 -46.67 26.29
C PHE A 811 4.99 -47.14 27.34
N ALA A 812 5.43 -46.21 28.19
CA ALA A 812 6.55 -46.45 29.09
C ALA A 812 6.15 -47.29 30.31
N ASN A 813 7.07 -48.14 30.76
CA ASN A 813 6.89 -49.00 31.93
C ASN A 813 7.35 -48.31 33.24
N THR A 814 7.03 -47.03 33.41
CA THR A 814 7.41 -46.23 34.59
C THR A 814 6.29 -46.21 35.64
N ALA A 815 6.60 -45.80 36.87
CA ALA A 815 5.60 -45.67 37.92
C ALA A 815 4.50 -44.64 37.55
N VAL A 816 4.89 -43.49 36.98
CA VAL A 816 3.95 -42.44 36.60
C VAL A 816 3.07 -42.85 35.41
N ALA A 817 3.63 -43.54 34.41
CA ALA A 817 2.88 -44.00 33.25
C ALA A 817 1.80 -45.02 33.64
N LYS A 818 2.16 -45.99 34.49
CA LYS A 818 1.22 -46.98 35.04
C LYS A 818 0.10 -46.33 35.84
N ASN A 819 0.43 -45.31 36.62
CA ASN A 819 -0.55 -44.59 37.41
C ASN A 819 -1.58 -43.86 36.53
N LEU A 820 -1.13 -43.24 35.42
CA LEU A 820 -2.02 -42.59 34.45
C LEU A 820 -2.86 -43.59 33.65
N LEU A 821 -2.25 -44.70 33.22
CA LEU A 821 -2.91 -45.74 32.41
C LEU A 821 -4.12 -46.37 33.10
N ASN A 822 -4.03 -46.61 34.41
CA ASN A 822 -5.06 -47.35 35.15
C ASN A 822 -6.21 -46.50 35.69
N LYS A 823 -6.20 -45.18 35.42
CA LYS A 823 -7.22 -44.27 35.93
C LYS A 823 -8.64 -44.68 35.50
N GLU A 824 -8.81 -45.11 34.25
CA GLU A 824 -10.09 -45.56 33.70
C GLU A 824 -9.90 -46.80 32.84
N ALA A 825 -11.00 -47.55 32.66
CA ALA A 825 -11.06 -48.63 31.68
C ALA A 825 -11.02 -48.09 30.23
N ARG A 826 -11.03 -49.01 29.26
CA ARG A 826 -11.22 -48.64 27.83
C ARG A 826 -12.52 -47.84 27.66
N GLY A 827 -12.42 -46.58 27.24
CA GLY A 827 -13.56 -45.69 27.11
C GLY A 827 -13.17 -44.28 26.66
N ALA A 828 -14.10 -43.33 26.75
CA ALA A 828 -13.87 -41.93 26.41
C ALA A 828 -12.82 -41.26 27.32
N ASP A 829 -12.67 -41.78 28.54
CA ASP A 829 -11.79 -41.23 29.58
C ASP A 829 -10.46 -41.98 29.71
N SER A 830 -10.14 -42.89 28.77
CA SER A 830 -8.83 -43.53 28.72
C SER A 830 -7.72 -42.48 28.55
N PHE A 831 -6.56 -42.72 29.18
CA PHE A 831 -5.41 -41.83 29.04
C PHE A 831 -4.97 -41.76 27.57
N TYR A 832 -4.72 -40.55 27.07
CA TYR A 832 -4.30 -40.32 25.69
C TYR A 832 -3.22 -39.24 25.60
N ALA A 833 -2.40 -39.34 24.55
CA ALA A 833 -1.52 -38.28 24.10
C ALA A 833 -2.12 -37.60 22.86
N VAL A 834 -1.88 -36.30 22.69
CA VAL A 834 -2.15 -35.59 21.43
C VAL A 834 -0.93 -35.74 20.53
N MET A 835 -1.12 -36.32 19.35
CA MET A 835 -0.11 -36.46 18.30
C MET A 835 -0.25 -35.33 17.30
N ASP A 836 0.81 -35.06 16.56
CA ASP A 836 0.83 -34.22 15.36
C ASP A 836 1.74 -34.83 14.28
N ILE A 837 1.59 -34.38 13.04
CA ILE A 837 2.39 -34.81 11.89
C ILE A 837 3.13 -33.58 11.36
N VAL A 838 4.46 -33.59 11.51
CA VAL A 838 5.34 -32.59 10.88
C VAL A 838 5.65 -33.06 9.47
N TYR A 839 5.54 -32.17 8.49
CA TYR A 839 5.81 -32.47 7.09
C TYR A 839 6.74 -31.40 6.53
N GLU A 840 7.97 -31.78 6.19
CA GLU A 840 9.06 -30.84 5.92
C GLU A 840 9.92 -31.28 4.73
N ASN A 841 10.64 -30.32 4.13
CA ASN A 841 11.59 -30.60 3.06
C ASN A 841 13.01 -30.78 3.59
N GLY A 842 13.96 -31.12 2.71
CA GLY A 842 15.37 -31.33 3.07
C GLY A 842 16.17 -30.11 3.55
N CYS A 843 15.52 -28.97 3.84
CA CYS A 843 16.14 -27.80 4.49
C CYS A 843 15.29 -27.29 5.68
N ASP A 844 14.60 -28.20 6.36
CA ASP A 844 13.85 -27.98 7.61
C ASP A 844 12.69 -26.97 7.46
N MET A 845 12.16 -26.78 6.25
CA MET A 845 10.99 -25.94 6.04
C MET A 845 9.71 -26.78 6.08
N THR A 846 8.80 -26.41 6.97
CA THR A 846 7.57 -27.18 7.24
C THR A 846 6.37 -26.68 6.43
N VAL A 847 5.53 -27.61 5.98
CA VAL A 847 4.20 -27.34 5.42
C VAL A 847 3.14 -27.64 6.49
N PRO A 848 2.24 -26.69 6.81
CA PRO A 848 1.18 -26.95 7.78
C PRO A 848 0.27 -28.10 7.34
N VAL A 849 0.11 -29.13 8.19
CA VAL A 849 -0.81 -30.25 7.96
C VAL A 849 -2.14 -30.00 8.68
N THR A 850 -3.21 -29.76 7.94
CA THR A 850 -4.49 -29.27 8.52
C THR A 850 -5.21 -30.27 9.41
N ASN A 851 -5.00 -31.57 9.19
CA ASN A 851 -5.55 -32.67 9.96
C ASN A 851 -4.46 -33.58 10.56
N GLY A 852 -3.26 -33.01 10.78
CA GLY A 852 -2.13 -33.73 11.37
C GLY A 852 -2.35 -34.10 12.85
N GLU A 853 -3.14 -33.30 13.57
CA GLU A 853 -3.37 -33.50 15.00
C GLU A 853 -4.45 -34.53 15.32
N PHE A 854 -4.13 -35.48 16.22
CA PHE A 854 -5.08 -36.47 16.69
C PHE A 854 -4.80 -36.99 18.09
N ASN A 855 -5.81 -37.61 18.72
CA ASN A 855 -5.63 -38.26 20.01
C ASN A 855 -5.20 -39.71 19.83
N LEU A 856 -4.19 -40.13 20.60
CA LEU A 856 -3.73 -41.51 20.68
C LEU A 856 -4.01 -42.04 22.08
N ALA A 857 -5.07 -42.84 22.21
CA ALA A 857 -5.47 -43.44 23.48
C ALA A 857 -4.65 -44.70 23.78
N PHE A 858 -4.11 -44.78 24.99
CA PHE A 858 -3.40 -45.96 25.48
C PHE A 858 -4.38 -46.82 26.29
N ILE A 859 -4.63 -48.04 25.83
CA ILE A 859 -5.64 -48.91 26.44
C ILE A 859 -5.01 -49.82 27.48
N ARG A 860 -5.47 -49.73 28.73
CA ARG A 860 -4.99 -50.59 29.80
C ARG A 860 -5.26 -52.07 29.48
N PRO A 861 -4.32 -52.99 29.75
CA PRO A 861 -4.45 -54.38 29.30
C PRO A 861 -5.53 -55.21 30.01
N VAL A 862 -5.83 -54.93 31.27
CA VAL A 862 -6.69 -55.76 32.14
C VAL A 862 -7.85 -54.93 32.68
N ASN A 863 -9.03 -55.54 32.76
CA ASN A 863 -10.24 -55.00 33.35
C ASN A 863 -10.80 -55.96 34.40
N VAL A 864 -11.50 -55.41 35.39
CA VAL A 864 -12.03 -56.13 36.56
C VAL A 864 -13.48 -55.73 36.76
N SER A 865 -14.35 -56.70 37.06
CA SER A 865 -15.72 -56.45 37.50
C SER A 865 -16.16 -57.47 38.54
N SER A 866 -17.26 -57.22 39.24
CA SER A 866 -17.81 -58.14 40.25
C SER A 866 -18.31 -59.44 39.64
N ASP A 867 -18.06 -60.59 40.29
CA ASP A 867 -18.72 -61.85 39.95
C ASP A 867 -20.07 -61.96 40.69
N ALA A 868 -21.16 -61.67 39.98
CA ALA A 868 -22.51 -61.70 40.54
C ALA A 868 -22.98 -63.12 40.97
N SER A 869 -22.28 -64.19 40.57
CA SER A 869 -22.61 -65.55 40.99
C SER A 869 -22.14 -65.87 42.41
N LYS A 870 -21.22 -65.09 42.98
CA LYS A 870 -20.67 -65.27 44.31
C LYS A 870 -21.40 -64.43 45.35
N PHE A 871 -21.61 -65.00 46.54
CA PHE A 871 -22.32 -64.37 47.63
C PHE A 871 -21.90 -64.97 48.98
N PHE A 872 -22.07 -64.19 50.04
CA PHE A 872 -22.00 -64.68 51.42
C PHE A 872 -23.41 -64.99 51.94
N THR A 873 -23.49 -65.76 53.03
CA THR A 873 -24.74 -66.09 53.70
C THR A 873 -24.72 -65.56 55.15
N ASP A 874 -25.69 -64.74 55.53
CA ASP A 874 -25.84 -64.18 56.88
C ASP A 874 -26.48 -65.19 57.84
N GLY A 875 -25.85 -65.40 59.00
CA GLY A 875 -26.33 -66.33 60.03
C GLY A 875 -25.73 -67.75 60.02
N LEU A 876 -24.68 -68.00 59.22
CA LEU A 876 -23.92 -69.25 59.30
C LEU A 876 -23.02 -69.32 60.54
N ASN A 877 -22.65 -70.54 60.95
CA ASN A 877 -21.74 -70.76 62.07
C ASN A 877 -20.36 -70.15 61.78
N GLU A 878 -19.69 -69.67 62.83
CA GLU A 878 -18.30 -69.24 62.75
C GLU A 878 -17.41 -70.37 62.20
N GLY A 879 -16.62 -70.08 61.16
CA GLY A 879 -15.75 -71.06 60.51
C GLY A 879 -16.40 -71.92 59.42
N ASP A 880 -17.64 -71.65 59.01
CA ASP A 880 -18.27 -72.37 57.89
C ASP A 880 -17.51 -72.14 56.57
N PRO A 881 -16.96 -73.20 55.92
CA PRO A 881 -16.23 -73.07 54.67
C PRO A 881 -17.06 -72.46 53.54
N ALA A 882 -18.39 -72.60 53.56
CA ALA A 882 -19.29 -72.03 52.56
C ALA A 882 -19.33 -70.49 52.58
N ASN A 883 -18.85 -69.86 53.65
CA ASN A 883 -18.77 -68.40 53.81
C ASN A 883 -17.35 -67.83 53.65
N THR A 884 -16.44 -68.65 53.12
CA THR A 884 -15.07 -68.25 52.77
C THR A 884 -14.88 -68.38 51.26
N LEU A 885 -14.74 -67.24 50.59
CA LEU A 885 -14.55 -67.16 49.13
C LEU A 885 -13.10 -66.81 48.81
N LYS A 886 -12.55 -67.37 47.74
CA LYS A 886 -11.24 -66.94 47.24
C LYS A 886 -11.36 -65.56 46.61
N LEU A 887 -10.36 -64.69 46.80
CA LEU A 887 -10.39 -63.33 46.24
C LEU A 887 -10.48 -63.33 44.71
N GLY A 888 -9.82 -64.27 44.04
CA GLY A 888 -9.92 -64.44 42.58
C GLY A 888 -11.28 -64.92 42.09
N GLU A 889 -12.15 -65.43 42.97
CA GLU A 889 -13.52 -65.83 42.62
C GLU A 889 -14.51 -64.66 42.76
N LEU A 890 -14.21 -63.65 43.57
CA LEU A 890 -15.09 -62.48 43.74
C LEU A 890 -15.13 -61.56 42.51
N VAL A 891 -14.19 -61.74 41.59
CA VAL A 891 -13.97 -60.86 40.45
C VAL A 891 -13.96 -61.64 39.14
N THR A 892 -14.40 -60.95 38.09
CA THR A 892 -14.29 -61.37 36.71
C THR A 892 -13.21 -60.53 36.02
N PHE A 893 -12.27 -61.20 35.36
CA PHE A 893 -11.19 -60.56 34.61
C PHE A 893 -11.42 -60.68 33.10
N THR A 894 -11.30 -59.56 32.42
CA THR A 894 -11.23 -59.50 30.96
C THR A 894 -10.00 -58.71 30.53
N ASP A 895 -9.45 -59.03 29.37
CA ASP A 895 -8.43 -58.18 28.76
C ASP A 895 -9.08 -57.00 27.99
N TRP A 896 -8.24 -56.20 27.33
CA TRP A 896 -8.65 -55.00 26.58
C TRP A 896 -9.55 -55.27 25.36
N ARG A 897 -9.65 -56.53 24.90
CA ARG A 897 -10.50 -56.92 23.75
C ARG A 897 -11.97 -56.93 24.15
N LYS A 898 -12.84 -56.65 23.17
CA LYS A 898 -14.30 -56.65 23.39
C LYS A 898 -14.95 -58.02 23.19
N ASP A 899 -14.29 -58.92 22.47
CA ASP A 899 -14.90 -60.17 22.04
C ASP A 899 -14.74 -61.27 23.09
N SER A 900 -15.85 -61.69 23.70
CA SER A 900 -15.92 -62.91 24.49
C SER A 900 -16.06 -64.13 23.56
N PRO A 901 -15.39 -65.27 23.83
CA PRO A 901 -14.57 -65.57 25.01
C PRO A 901 -13.08 -65.20 24.90
N LEU A 902 -12.64 -64.55 23.82
CA LEU A 902 -11.22 -64.23 23.57
C LEU A 902 -10.62 -63.33 24.66
N ASN A 903 -11.41 -62.42 25.20
CA ASN A 903 -11.01 -61.52 26.26
C ASN A 903 -11.08 -62.13 27.67
N SER A 904 -11.69 -63.31 27.85
CA SER A 904 -11.98 -63.87 29.16
C SER A 904 -10.78 -64.61 29.77
N PHE A 905 -10.41 -64.25 30.99
CA PHE A 905 -9.40 -64.98 31.77
C PHE A 905 -9.90 -66.36 32.22
N ALA A 906 -11.20 -66.50 32.47
CA ALA A 906 -11.79 -67.79 32.85
C ALA A 906 -11.71 -68.82 31.72
N ALA A 907 -11.80 -68.35 30.46
CA ALA A 907 -11.59 -69.19 29.28
C ALA A 907 -10.11 -69.39 28.94
N ASN A 908 -9.22 -68.50 29.40
CA ASN A 908 -7.79 -68.48 29.08
C ASN A 908 -6.95 -68.24 30.36
N LEU A 909 -6.82 -69.28 31.20
CA LEU A 909 -6.22 -69.14 32.54
C LEU A 909 -4.76 -68.65 32.51
N ASP A 910 -4.02 -68.87 31.42
CA ASP A 910 -2.65 -68.36 31.30
C ASP A 910 -2.56 -66.83 31.19
N TYR A 911 -3.69 -66.13 30.99
CA TYR A 911 -3.73 -64.67 31.00
C TYR A 911 -3.32 -64.08 32.35
N TYR A 912 -3.55 -64.79 33.46
CA TYR A 912 -3.07 -64.40 34.78
C TYR A 912 -1.54 -64.27 34.82
N ARG A 913 -0.83 -65.22 34.19
CA ARG A 913 0.63 -65.18 34.05
C ARG A 913 1.08 -64.15 33.03
N TYR A 914 0.45 -64.14 31.85
CA TYR A 914 0.83 -63.23 30.76
C TYR A 914 0.74 -61.77 31.19
N TYR A 915 -0.43 -61.32 31.67
CA TYR A 915 -0.66 -59.97 32.19
C TYR A 915 -0.08 -59.74 33.60
N GLY A 916 0.47 -60.78 34.22
CA GLY A 916 1.21 -60.71 35.47
C GLY A 916 0.36 -60.27 36.66
N VAL A 917 -0.86 -60.77 36.82
CA VAL A 917 -1.73 -60.45 37.96
C VAL A 917 -1.15 -61.10 39.22
N THR A 918 -0.52 -60.35 40.11
CA THR A 918 0.23 -60.91 41.24
C THR A 918 -0.47 -60.79 42.58
N LYS A 919 -1.45 -59.90 42.72
CA LYS A 919 -2.10 -59.65 44.02
C LYS A 919 -3.50 -59.10 43.85
N ILE A 920 -4.41 -59.53 44.72
CA ILE A 920 -5.71 -58.90 44.96
C ILE A 920 -5.77 -58.60 46.45
N GLU A 921 -6.00 -57.35 46.82
CA GLU A 921 -6.05 -56.94 48.22
C GLU A 921 -7.09 -55.86 48.50
N CYS A 922 -7.55 -55.75 49.74
CA CYS A 922 -8.32 -54.61 50.22
C CYS A 922 -7.38 -53.74 51.07
N LYS A 923 -7.04 -52.54 50.57
CA LYS A 923 -6.12 -51.63 51.27
C LYS A 923 -6.83 -50.84 52.36
N GLY A 924 -6.12 -50.57 53.45
CA GLY A 924 -6.62 -49.81 54.59
C GLY A 924 -7.27 -50.71 55.65
N ASN A 925 -7.85 -50.08 56.65
CA ASN A 925 -8.58 -50.82 57.69
C ASN A 925 -9.95 -51.21 57.15
N ILE A 926 -10.24 -52.51 57.08
CA ILE A 926 -11.49 -53.08 56.54
C ILE A 926 -12.74 -52.37 57.11
N ALA A 927 -12.74 -52.07 58.41
CA ALA A 927 -13.86 -51.40 59.08
C ALA A 927 -14.14 -49.98 58.52
N ASP A 928 -13.10 -49.29 58.05
CA ASP A 928 -13.17 -47.91 57.57
C ASP A 928 -13.35 -47.82 56.04
N VAL A 929 -13.06 -48.89 55.28
CA VAL A 929 -13.07 -48.85 53.80
C VAL A 929 -14.14 -49.73 53.14
N VAL A 930 -14.51 -50.85 53.75
CA VAL A 930 -15.61 -51.68 53.23
C VAL A 930 -16.92 -51.01 53.58
N GLU A 931 -17.81 -50.92 52.61
CA GLU A 931 -19.12 -50.30 52.79
C GLU A 931 -20.24 -51.33 52.70
N THR A 932 -21.41 -50.95 53.19
CA THR A 932 -22.62 -51.74 53.16
C THR A 932 -23.85 -50.86 53.01
N ASP A 933 -24.91 -51.40 52.41
CA ASP A 933 -26.23 -50.80 52.41
C ASP A 933 -27.16 -51.39 53.49
N TRP A 934 -26.61 -52.12 54.47
CA TRP A 934 -27.38 -52.76 55.54
C TRP A 934 -28.32 -51.80 56.28
N THR A 935 -27.96 -50.52 56.43
CA THR A 935 -28.82 -49.49 57.05
C THR A 935 -29.89 -48.89 56.11
N GLY A 936 -30.01 -49.39 54.88
CA GLY A 936 -30.82 -48.82 53.80
C GLY A 936 -30.10 -47.72 53.00
N THR A 937 -28.91 -47.31 53.43
CA THR A 937 -28.02 -46.35 52.73
C THR A 937 -26.58 -46.85 52.80
N ARG A 938 -25.80 -46.56 51.77
CA ARG A 938 -24.39 -46.96 51.66
C ARG A 938 -23.55 -46.21 52.72
N LYS A 939 -22.90 -46.97 53.60
CA LYS A 939 -22.06 -46.48 54.70
C LYS A 939 -20.89 -47.44 54.94
N THR A 940 -19.81 -46.96 55.53
CA THR A 940 -18.71 -47.85 55.97
C THR A 940 -19.21 -48.86 57.00
N LEU A 941 -18.53 -50.01 57.12
CA LEU A 941 -18.87 -51.02 58.14
C LEU A 941 -18.86 -50.42 59.55
N LYS A 942 -17.90 -49.54 59.85
CA LYS A 942 -17.80 -48.84 61.14
C LYS A 942 -18.98 -47.90 61.41
N GLU A 943 -19.46 -47.19 60.41
CA GLU A 943 -20.66 -46.33 60.57
C GLU A 943 -21.94 -47.16 60.69
N ALA A 944 -22.03 -48.29 59.99
CA ALA A 944 -23.19 -49.15 60.02
C ALA A 944 -23.30 -49.99 61.31
N PHE A 945 -22.17 -50.45 61.86
CA PHE A 945 -22.15 -51.43 62.96
C PHE A 945 -21.31 -51.02 64.18
N GLY A 946 -20.56 -49.92 64.12
CA GLY A 946 -19.58 -49.54 65.15
C GLY A 946 -18.23 -50.24 64.98
N ALA A 947 -17.17 -49.67 65.56
CA ALA A 947 -15.78 -50.10 65.32
C ALA A 947 -15.48 -51.55 65.76
N GLU A 948 -16.02 -51.99 66.90
CA GLU A 948 -15.80 -53.33 67.43
C GLU A 948 -16.41 -54.41 66.52
N LEU A 949 -17.68 -54.23 66.15
CA LEU A 949 -18.40 -55.19 65.30
C LEU A 949 -17.90 -55.17 63.86
N ALA A 950 -17.55 -53.99 63.32
CA ALA A 950 -17.05 -53.86 61.96
C ALA A 950 -15.80 -54.73 61.70
N SER A 951 -14.93 -54.88 62.71
CA SER A 951 -13.72 -55.72 62.61
C SER A 951 -14.00 -57.23 62.56
N GLN A 952 -15.21 -57.66 62.93
CA GLN A 952 -15.59 -59.08 63.01
C GLN A 952 -16.39 -59.54 61.79
N ILE A 953 -17.06 -58.61 61.08
CA ILE A 953 -17.99 -58.91 59.98
C ILE A 953 -17.31 -59.61 58.81
N ILE A 954 -16.13 -59.14 58.40
CA ILE A 954 -15.40 -59.70 57.28
C ILE A 954 -13.91 -59.63 57.53
N THR A 955 -13.22 -60.74 57.26
CA THR A 955 -11.76 -60.81 57.26
C THR A 955 -11.27 -61.05 55.84
N ILE A 956 -10.35 -60.21 55.37
CA ILE A 956 -9.74 -60.33 54.06
C ILE A 956 -8.26 -60.65 54.27
N THR A 957 -7.82 -61.80 53.75
CA THR A 957 -6.42 -62.22 53.76
C THR A 957 -5.93 -62.27 52.32
N SER A 958 -4.95 -61.45 51.99
CA SER A 958 -4.37 -61.36 50.64
C SER A 958 -3.07 -62.17 50.54
N LYS A 959 -2.81 -62.74 49.36
CA LYS A 959 -1.57 -63.45 49.04
C LYS A 959 -0.95 -62.91 47.77
N ASN A 960 0.39 -62.89 47.76
CA ASN A 960 1.14 -62.65 46.53
C ASN A 960 1.24 -63.96 45.74
N VAL A 961 1.02 -63.85 44.43
CA VAL A 961 1.19 -64.92 43.46
C VAL A 961 2.48 -64.66 42.68
N THR A 962 3.28 -65.71 42.52
CA THR A 962 4.48 -65.70 41.67
C THR A 962 4.31 -66.74 40.58
N TYR A 963 4.55 -66.35 39.33
CA TYR A 963 4.42 -67.25 38.19
C TYR A 963 5.77 -67.85 37.80
N THR A 964 5.73 -69.08 37.27
CA THR A 964 6.86 -69.71 36.58
C THR A 964 6.65 -69.61 35.07
N THR A 965 7.54 -70.21 34.27
CA THR A 965 7.36 -70.31 32.81
C THR A 965 6.28 -71.30 32.38
N ALA A 966 5.73 -72.11 33.30
CA ALA A 966 4.66 -73.06 33.00
C ALA A 966 3.29 -72.38 32.85
N GLU A 967 2.43 -72.94 32.00
CA GLU A 967 1.06 -72.46 31.82
C GLU A 967 0.22 -72.60 33.10
N VAL A 968 -0.65 -71.61 33.33
CA VAL A 968 -1.59 -71.62 34.46
C VAL A 968 -2.83 -72.46 34.11
N THR A 969 -3.10 -73.51 34.89
CA THR A 969 -4.22 -74.44 34.66
C THR A 969 -5.37 -74.32 35.67
N ALA A 970 -5.24 -73.45 36.68
CA ALA A 970 -6.28 -73.15 37.68
C ALA A 970 -6.18 -71.70 38.14
N VAL A 971 -7.27 -71.12 38.63
CA VAL A 971 -7.26 -69.75 39.19
C VAL A 971 -6.23 -69.67 40.33
N PRO A 972 -5.24 -68.76 40.27
CA PRO A 972 -4.23 -68.62 41.32
C PRO A 972 -4.83 -68.27 42.69
N ASP A 973 -4.14 -68.70 43.76
CA ASP A 973 -4.56 -68.39 45.12
C ASP A 973 -4.10 -66.99 45.54
N PHE A 974 -4.97 -66.01 45.31
CA PHE A 974 -4.79 -64.62 45.75
C PHE A 974 -5.15 -64.40 47.24
N GLY A 975 -5.56 -65.44 47.96
CA GLY A 975 -6.08 -65.35 49.32
C GLY A 975 -7.60 -65.44 49.38
N THR A 976 -8.18 -65.07 50.53
CA THR A 976 -9.59 -65.34 50.86
C THR A 976 -10.28 -64.14 51.51
N ALA A 977 -11.59 -64.03 51.29
CA ALA A 977 -12.51 -63.20 52.06
C ALA A 977 -13.46 -64.13 52.83
N SER A 978 -13.47 -64.01 54.15
CA SER A 978 -14.32 -64.78 55.06
C SER A 978 -15.29 -63.85 55.75
N TYR A 979 -16.59 -64.09 55.55
CA TYR A 979 -17.66 -63.30 56.16
C TYR A 979 -18.23 -64.04 57.37
N ILE A 980 -18.28 -63.35 58.52
CA ILE A 980 -18.84 -63.85 59.78
C ILE A 980 -19.51 -62.69 60.52
N LYS A 981 -20.84 -62.65 60.55
CA LYS A 981 -21.57 -61.68 61.37
C LYS A 981 -21.85 -62.26 62.75
N SER A 982 -20.97 -61.95 63.71
CA SER A 982 -21.05 -62.33 65.13
C SER A 982 -22.06 -61.50 65.95
N SER A 983 -22.69 -60.49 65.34
CA SER A 983 -23.54 -59.52 66.03
C SER A 983 -24.96 -60.05 66.29
N ARG A 984 -25.58 -59.66 67.42
CA ARG A 984 -26.99 -59.98 67.79
C ARG A 984 -28.03 -59.22 66.94
N VAL A 985 -27.66 -58.85 65.72
CA VAL A 985 -28.42 -58.00 64.81
C VAL A 985 -29.22 -58.87 63.85
N GLU A 986 -30.37 -58.36 63.40
CA GLU A 986 -31.28 -59.00 62.44
C GLU A 986 -30.53 -59.67 61.26
N ILE A 987 -30.91 -60.91 60.96
CA ILE A 987 -30.49 -61.65 59.75
C ILE A 987 -31.31 -61.11 58.57
N LYS A 988 -30.64 -60.60 57.54
CA LYS A 988 -31.32 -60.07 56.34
C LYS A 988 -30.41 -60.03 55.11
N ASP A 989 -31.01 -59.77 53.96
CA ASP A 989 -30.30 -59.52 52.70
C ASP A 989 -29.72 -58.10 52.67
N TYR A 990 -28.49 -57.96 52.18
CA TYR A 990 -27.83 -56.68 51.95
C TYR A 990 -26.57 -56.85 51.07
N LYS A 991 -25.93 -55.75 50.70
CA LYS A 991 -24.70 -55.74 49.89
C LYS A 991 -23.50 -55.31 50.71
N LEU A 992 -22.36 -55.92 50.39
CA LEU A 992 -21.04 -55.41 50.74
C LEU A 992 -20.39 -54.82 49.49
N TYR A 993 -19.77 -53.66 49.65
CA TYR A 993 -18.99 -52.98 48.64
C TYR A 993 -17.53 -53.02 49.10
N ILE A 994 -16.75 -53.91 48.50
CA ILE A 994 -15.39 -54.21 48.91
C ILE A 994 -14.43 -53.51 47.93
N PRO A 995 -13.74 -52.44 48.34
CA PRO A 995 -12.72 -51.83 47.50
C PRO A 995 -11.52 -52.77 47.39
N LEU A 996 -11.22 -53.23 46.18
CA LEU A 996 -10.08 -54.09 45.88
C LEU A 996 -9.06 -53.34 45.02
N THR A 997 -7.80 -53.46 45.42
CA THR A 997 -6.65 -53.17 44.58
C THR A 997 -6.16 -54.45 43.92
N ILE A 998 -6.08 -54.46 42.59
CA ILE A 998 -5.49 -55.55 41.82
C ILE A 998 -4.15 -55.10 41.28
N THR A 999 -3.08 -55.82 41.62
CA THR A 999 -1.73 -55.56 41.10
C THR A 999 -1.43 -56.45 39.90
N TYR A 1000 -0.98 -55.85 38.80
CA TYR A 1000 -0.58 -56.54 37.58
C TYR A 1000 0.63 -55.88 36.91
N THR A 1001 1.14 -56.41 35.80
CA THR A 1001 2.37 -55.89 35.14
C THR A 1001 2.33 -54.38 34.90
N TRP A 1002 1.18 -53.86 34.48
CA TRP A 1002 1.00 -52.45 34.13
C TRP A 1002 0.45 -51.57 35.25
N GLY A 1003 0.57 -51.99 36.52
CA GLY A 1003 0.28 -51.16 37.69
C GLY A 1003 -0.80 -51.73 38.58
N THR A 1004 -1.67 -50.86 39.08
CA THR A 1004 -2.76 -51.22 39.98
C THR A 1004 -4.09 -50.74 39.45
N ILE A 1005 -5.09 -51.63 39.49
CA ILE A 1005 -6.49 -51.30 39.22
C ILE A 1005 -7.17 -51.18 40.58
N GLU A 1006 -7.86 -50.07 40.82
CA GLU A 1006 -8.70 -49.87 42.00
C GLU A 1006 -10.16 -50.05 41.56
N GLU A 1007 -10.86 -51.04 42.12
CA GLU A 1007 -12.25 -51.37 41.74
C GLU A 1007 -13.07 -51.72 42.98
N THR A 1008 -14.32 -51.26 43.04
CA THR A 1008 -15.20 -51.62 44.17
C THR A 1008 -16.10 -52.77 43.78
N ILE A 1009 -15.87 -53.93 44.39
CA ILE A 1009 -16.61 -55.15 44.10
C ILE A 1009 -17.86 -55.24 44.95
N GLU A 1010 -19.00 -55.43 44.30
CA GLU A 1010 -20.28 -55.67 44.95
C GLU A 1010 -20.45 -57.17 45.22
N VAL A 1011 -20.64 -57.52 46.50
CA VAL A 1011 -20.91 -58.90 46.93
C VAL A 1011 -22.22 -58.95 47.69
N GLN A 1012 -23.13 -59.81 47.27
CA GLN A 1012 -24.40 -60.04 47.94
C GLN A 1012 -24.20 -60.82 49.24
N VAL A 1013 -24.92 -60.44 50.30
CA VAL A 1013 -25.07 -61.21 51.53
C VAL A 1013 -26.53 -61.63 51.64
N LYS A 1014 -26.79 -62.95 51.63
CA LYS A 1014 -28.14 -63.54 51.66
C LYS A 1014 -28.50 -64.03 53.04
N ALA A 1015 -29.71 -63.78 53.52
CA ALA A 1015 -30.21 -64.32 54.78
C ALA A 1015 -30.22 -65.86 54.79
N THR A 1016 -29.76 -66.48 55.88
CA THR A 1016 -30.02 -67.91 56.13
C THR A 1016 -31.52 -68.13 56.26
N LYS A 1017 -32.05 -69.14 55.57
CA LYS A 1017 -33.46 -69.52 55.60
C LYS A 1017 -33.84 -70.33 56.84
#